data_AF-A0A963E521-F1
#
_entry.id   AF-A0A963E521-F1
#
_cell.length_a   1.000
_cell.length_b   1.000
_cell.length_c   1.000
_cell.angle_alpha   90.00
_cell.angle_beta   90.00
_cell.angle_gamma   90.00
#
_symmetry.space_group_name_H-M   'P 1'
#
loop_
_entity.id
_entity.type
_entity.pdbx_description
1 polymer ?
#
loop_
_entity_poly.entity_id
_entity_poly.type
_entity_poly.pdbx_seq_one_letter_code
_entity_poly.pdbx_strand_id
1 'polypeptide(L)'
;GFAKLWGWLWGVVALAGMTLSYHEPNAPLYVWLNVLAAVALLRVLPPGRLQTSIKVYRGLALLALLTIGALFAVQQIRGALYPQLEPFAPGAALALSIPPASAPPAAALEEAPASAYNQLQSLPKSPQRPIQNKLSQRLQQQYTADIKVQTGPGVPNWRWRRATLHWSGPVATDESLRLWLLPPWGTRALLLLGLALLLAMGARVWIAGRRTLPPAAPPSHDEEEKHASSAPGAGAVTAASVLLAVVLTATAPPVQAQAYPPPEILKQLHERLTQPPDCQRCGDLAALALTVRNDALQLRLSLHAQTDTVVPLPLPREGLVVRAIDLDGRPATLFRGPKQLLWLRLPPGLHTATVAATVLPEVATLQLPLPLPPGRLELDTSGWKVEGHVEGRVDPQLQLTRPRQDAAAPLQAGVMPPFVQVERDLVLDVDWQVLTRVRRLSQADQAAVLEIPLLPGEHVTTPDIQVQDGQVLLNLSPKQTEIRWTATLNRADELILQATDREDLVEVWQLHANPLWQVRSAGIPMVRRIDAAGQWAPEWRPWPGEQVTLTVDRPEGAPGGTVTIDRSQLRLNPGRRLSEASLDLSIRTSRGGDHAVTLPPGATLTSARIDEVVQPLRQQDRRVVLPLVPGVQRVVLDWREERDFGTRYTTPEVDLGSPSVNGGLSLRLPRDRWLLWANGPVMGPAVLFWGVLAVILIGALVLGRMGGTPLRAHHWFLLGVGLSQSHIAAILLVAGWLWLLGRRQAWADREIGAFRFDLLQLALVGLTLAALAALLGAIEQGLLGTPAMQVAGNSSSAWQLNWYQDRIAGPLPTASVVTAPLLLYRGLMLAWALWLAFALLRWLGWGWQCFSAGGLWRRLRRSKVAVEGQP
;
A
#
# COMPACT_ATOMS: atom_id res chain seq x y z
N GLY A 1 30.37 19.03 33.78
CA GLY A 1 30.29 20.49 33.78
C GLY A 1 29.56 21.04 35.00
N PHE A 2 28.23 20.92 35.05
CA PHE A 2 27.39 21.48 36.12
C PHE A 2 27.78 21.03 37.55
N ALA A 3 28.10 19.74 37.75
CA ALA A 3 28.51 19.22 39.05
C ALA A 3 29.75 19.93 39.63
N LYS A 4 30.80 20.10 38.82
CA LYS A 4 32.04 20.81 39.22
C LYS A 4 31.82 22.30 39.42
N LEU A 5 30.89 22.92 38.70
CA LEU A 5 30.67 24.37 38.79
C LEU A 5 29.72 24.76 39.94
N TRP A 6 28.67 23.98 40.20
CA TRP A 6 27.58 24.37 41.10
C TRP A 6 27.15 23.28 42.10
N GLY A 7 27.88 22.17 42.20
CA GLY A 7 27.63 21.07 43.14
C GLY A 7 26.90 19.87 42.54
N TRP A 8 26.97 18.73 43.24
CA TRP A 8 26.45 17.43 42.78
C TRP A 8 24.97 17.45 42.38
N LEU A 9 24.12 18.11 43.17
CA LEU A 9 22.67 18.19 42.91
C LEU A 9 22.35 18.81 41.54
N TRP A 10 23.08 19.86 41.14
CA TRP A 10 22.95 20.46 39.81
C TRP A 10 23.57 19.60 38.70
N GLY A 11 24.50 18.70 39.05
CA GLY A 11 24.96 17.63 38.18
C GLY A 11 23.84 16.64 37.83
N VAL A 12 23.09 16.19 38.83
CA VAL A 12 21.94 15.27 38.65
C VAL A 12 20.83 15.93 37.84
N VAL A 13 20.47 17.19 38.15
CA VAL A 13 19.47 17.96 37.38
C VAL A 13 19.89 18.10 35.91
N ALA A 14 21.17 18.40 35.66
CA ALA A 14 21.68 18.52 34.31
C ALA A 14 21.72 17.18 33.56
N LEU A 15 22.08 16.08 34.24
CA LEU A 15 22.03 14.74 33.66
C LEU A 15 20.59 14.39 33.25
N ALA A 16 19.64 14.47 34.18
CA ALA A 16 18.24 14.14 33.94
C ALA A 16 17.63 15.03 32.84
N GLY A 17 17.86 16.35 32.89
CA GLY A 17 17.36 17.29 31.89
C GLY A 17 17.93 17.04 30.49
N MET A 18 19.22 16.68 30.41
CA MET A 18 19.84 16.34 29.12
C MET A 18 19.36 14.99 28.59
N THR A 19 19.27 13.96 29.43
CA THR A 19 18.78 12.63 29.00
C THR A 19 17.37 12.71 28.45
N LEU A 20 16.48 13.49 29.09
CA LEU A 20 15.11 13.69 28.63
C LEU A 20 15.01 14.53 27.35
N SER A 21 15.93 15.48 27.14
CA SER A 21 15.88 16.41 26.00
C SER A 21 16.77 16.00 24.83
N TYR A 22 17.62 14.97 24.97
CA TYR A 22 18.64 14.62 23.98
C TYR A 22 18.06 14.16 22.64
N HIS A 23 16.98 13.39 22.69
CA HIS A 23 16.29 12.89 21.50
C HIS A 23 15.23 13.85 20.96
N GLU A 24 15.02 14.98 21.63
CA GLU A 24 14.03 15.97 21.21
C GLU A 24 14.60 16.89 20.12
N PRO A 25 13.90 17.07 18.99
CA PRO A 25 14.35 17.95 17.92
C PRO A 25 14.47 19.41 18.41
N ASN A 26 15.51 20.10 17.95
CA ASN A 26 15.83 21.50 18.30
C ASN A 26 16.16 21.74 19.78
N ALA A 27 16.47 20.70 20.56
CA ALA A 27 16.96 20.88 21.92
C ALA A 27 18.27 21.71 21.93
N PRO A 28 18.47 22.63 22.89
CA PRO A 28 19.62 23.54 22.95
C PRO A 28 20.94 22.86 23.39
N LEU A 29 21.23 21.64 22.91
CA LEU A 29 22.33 20.78 23.39
C LEU A 29 23.70 21.45 23.31
N TYR A 30 24.10 21.91 22.13
CA TYR A 30 25.44 22.51 21.92
C TYR A 30 25.60 23.87 22.60
N VAL A 31 24.52 24.63 22.75
CA VAL A 31 24.57 25.96 23.37
C VAL A 31 24.97 25.86 24.85
N TRP A 32 24.53 24.80 25.55
CA TRP A 32 24.95 24.54 26.92
C TRP A 32 26.45 24.38 27.08
N LEU A 33 27.13 23.74 26.11
CA LEU A 33 28.59 23.60 26.13
C LEU A 33 29.29 24.96 26.03
N ASN A 34 28.82 25.82 25.13
CA ASN A 34 29.35 27.18 24.94
C ASN A 34 29.17 28.02 26.23
N VAL A 35 27.99 27.93 26.86
CA VAL A 35 27.70 28.62 28.13
C VAL A 35 28.59 28.11 29.27
N LEU A 36 28.75 26.78 29.39
CA LEU A 36 29.61 26.17 30.39
C LEU A 36 31.09 26.53 30.19
N ALA A 37 31.58 26.49 28.95
CA ALA A 37 32.95 26.87 28.61
C ALA A 37 33.21 28.34 28.97
N ALA A 38 32.30 29.24 28.60
CA ALA A 38 32.41 30.66 28.93
C ALA A 38 32.42 30.91 30.45
N VAL A 39 31.58 30.21 31.22
CA VAL A 39 31.55 30.32 32.68
C VAL A 39 32.80 29.75 33.33
N ALA A 40 33.31 28.61 32.85
CA ALA A 40 34.53 27.99 33.36
C ALA A 40 35.76 28.88 33.10
N LEU A 41 35.91 29.40 31.88
CA LEU A 41 36.97 30.34 31.51
C LEU A 41 36.97 31.59 32.40
N LEU A 42 35.80 32.18 32.67
CA LEU A 42 35.70 33.36 33.54
C LEU A 42 36.11 33.11 35.00
N ARG A 43 36.18 31.85 35.47
CA ARG A 43 36.68 31.53 36.82
C ARG A 43 38.21 31.52 36.91
N VAL A 44 38.89 31.25 35.79
CA VAL A 44 40.35 31.04 35.75
C VAL A 44 41.08 32.28 35.21
N LEU A 45 40.40 33.10 34.41
CA LEU A 45 41.04 34.21 33.71
C LEU A 45 41.28 35.45 34.58
N PRO A 46 42.53 35.97 34.63
CA PRO A 46 42.87 37.21 35.32
C PRO A 46 42.15 38.42 34.69
N PRO A 47 42.00 39.54 35.44
CA PRO A 47 41.39 40.76 34.92
C PRO A 47 42.17 41.29 33.71
N GLY A 48 41.49 41.42 32.56
CA GLY A 48 42.14 41.88 31.32
C GLY A 48 41.20 41.94 30.11
N ARG A 49 41.76 42.26 28.93
CA ARG A 49 41.01 42.36 27.65
C ARG A 49 40.33 41.03 27.29
N LEU A 50 41.03 39.92 27.49
CA LEU A 50 40.53 38.57 27.17
C LEU A 50 39.36 38.16 28.09
N GLN A 51 39.43 38.50 29.38
CA GLN A 51 38.31 38.32 30.32
C GLN A 51 37.09 39.16 29.88
N THR A 52 37.30 40.36 29.33
CA THR A 52 36.23 41.22 28.80
C THR A 52 35.59 40.62 27.54
N SER A 53 36.39 40.10 26.60
CA SER A 53 35.89 39.40 25.41
C SER A 53 35.06 38.17 25.78
N ILE A 54 35.48 37.40 26.78
CA ILE A 54 34.73 36.22 27.25
C ILE A 54 33.45 36.60 28.00
N LYS A 55 33.41 37.75 28.69
CA LYS A 55 32.15 38.30 29.25
C LYS A 55 31.13 38.62 28.13
N VAL A 56 31.58 39.18 27.01
CA VAL A 56 30.74 39.44 25.83
C VAL A 56 30.28 38.13 25.19
N TYR A 57 31.20 37.19 24.96
CA TYR A 57 30.89 35.86 24.42
C TYR A 57 29.88 35.11 25.30
N ARG A 58 30.02 35.14 26.63
CA ARG A 58 29.02 34.60 27.56
C ARG A 58 27.65 35.26 27.37
N GLY A 59 27.61 36.57 27.18
CA GLY A 59 26.37 37.31 26.92
C GLY A 59 25.69 36.85 25.63
N LEU A 60 26.47 36.68 24.55
CA LEU A 60 25.97 36.16 23.27
C LEU A 60 25.49 34.71 23.40
N ALA A 61 26.24 33.85 24.12
CA ALA A 61 25.86 32.45 24.35
C ALA A 61 24.57 32.33 25.17
N LEU A 62 24.37 33.20 26.18
CA LEU A 62 23.12 33.26 26.95
C LEU A 62 21.95 33.79 26.13
N LEU A 63 22.18 34.75 25.24
CA LEU A 63 21.16 35.24 24.31
C LEU A 63 20.77 34.15 23.32
N ALA A 64 21.74 33.42 22.76
CA ALA A 64 21.48 32.25 21.92
C ALA A 64 20.69 31.17 22.68
N LEU A 65 21.05 30.90 23.94
CA LEU A 65 20.35 29.94 24.79
C LEU A 65 18.91 30.38 25.05
N LEU A 66 18.67 31.68 25.29
CA LEU A 66 17.34 32.22 25.51
C LEU A 66 16.48 32.09 24.24
N THR A 67 17.03 32.44 23.07
CA THR A 67 16.30 32.36 21.80
C THR A 67 15.97 30.91 21.42
N ILE A 68 16.98 30.04 21.43
CA ILE A 68 16.79 28.61 21.09
C ILE A 68 15.93 27.92 22.16
N GLY A 69 16.16 28.23 23.44
CA GLY A 69 15.38 27.71 24.55
C GLY A 69 13.92 28.16 24.52
N ALA A 70 13.62 29.39 24.10
CA ALA A 70 12.25 29.87 23.94
C ALA A 70 11.54 29.15 22.78
N LEU A 71 12.21 28.96 21.63
CA LEU A 71 11.66 28.20 20.51
C LEU A 71 11.42 26.73 20.89
N PHE A 72 12.38 26.12 21.59
CA PHE A 72 12.24 24.78 22.15
C PHE A 72 11.09 24.70 23.16
N ALA A 73 10.94 25.67 24.06
CA ALA A 73 9.84 25.71 25.02
C ALA A 73 8.47 25.77 24.33
N VAL A 74 8.33 26.58 23.28
CA VAL A 74 7.10 26.64 22.47
C VAL A 74 6.80 25.27 21.87
N GLN A 75 7.82 24.59 21.32
CA GLN A 75 7.67 23.28 20.73
C GLN A 75 7.28 22.21 21.77
N GLN A 76 7.95 22.18 22.93
CA GLN A 76 7.65 21.24 24.01
C GLN A 76 6.25 21.42 24.58
N ILE A 77 5.82 22.67 24.81
CA ILE A 77 4.47 22.97 25.30
C ILE A 77 3.42 22.61 24.23
N ARG A 78 3.70 22.88 22.95
CA ARG A 78 2.82 22.47 21.84
C ARG A 78 2.71 20.95 21.73
N GLY A 79 3.81 20.21 21.83
CA GLY A 79 3.81 18.75 21.83
C GLY A 79 3.05 18.17 23.03
N ALA A 80 3.16 18.82 24.19
CA ALA A 80 2.38 18.43 25.37
C ALA A 80 0.87 18.71 25.17
N LEU A 81 0.49 19.91 24.73
CA LEU A 81 -0.92 20.25 24.50
C LEU A 81 -1.54 19.41 23.37
N TYR A 82 -0.80 19.24 22.29
CA TYR A 82 -1.24 18.67 21.02
C TYR A 82 -0.28 17.55 20.56
N PRO A 83 -0.33 16.35 21.18
CA PRO A 83 0.54 15.24 20.82
C PRO A 83 0.36 14.80 19.36
N GLN A 84 -0.81 15.02 18.78
CA GLN A 84 -1.09 14.76 17.36
C GLN A 84 -0.25 15.61 16.38
N LEU A 85 0.44 16.65 16.86
CA LEU A 85 1.36 17.48 16.08
C LEU A 85 2.81 17.00 16.13
N GLU A 86 3.09 15.88 16.79
CA GLU A 86 4.44 15.32 16.79
C GLU A 86 4.95 15.30 15.34
N PRO A 87 6.06 15.99 15.03
CA PRO A 87 6.49 16.17 13.66
C PRO A 87 6.70 14.81 13.00
N PHE A 88 5.76 14.45 12.13
CA PHE A 88 5.97 13.46 11.10
C PHE A 88 6.91 14.11 10.08
N ALA A 89 8.20 14.09 10.38
CA ALA A 89 9.17 14.07 9.31
C ALA A 89 8.99 12.70 8.63
N PRO A 90 8.48 12.60 7.38
CA PRO A 90 8.93 11.49 6.53
C PRO A 90 10.46 11.58 6.61
N GLY A 91 11.07 10.61 7.28
CA GLY A 91 12.27 10.84 8.06
C GLY A 91 13.29 11.74 7.38
N ALA A 92 13.93 12.60 8.16
CA ALA A 92 15.32 12.98 7.91
C ALA A 92 16.26 11.78 8.13
N ALA A 93 15.87 10.60 7.63
CA ALA A 93 16.83 9.73 7.00
C ALA A 93 17.17 10.43 5.68
N LEU A 94 18.42 10.35 5.25
CA LEU A 94 18.73 10.50 3.84
C LEU A 94 17.88 9.48 3.06
N ALA A 95 16.67 9.88 2.69
CA ALA A 95 15.88 9.20 1.69
C ALA A 95 16.65 9.42 0.40
N LEU A 96 17.49 8.44 0.07
CA LEU A 96 17.64 8.00 -1.30
C LEU A 96 16.22 7.76 -1.83
N SER A 97 15.59 8.83 -2.30
CA SER A 97 14.38 8.79 -3.09
C SER A 97 14.75 8.01 -4.33
N ILE A 98 14.54 6.69 -4.30
CA ILE A 98 14.18 5.94 -5.48
C ILE A 98 12.82 6.51 -5.87
N PRO A 99 12.71 7.34 -6.93
CA PRO A 99 11.39 7.71 -7.40
C PRO A 99 10.67 6.40 -7.79
N PRO A 100 9.41 6.18 -7.39
CA PRO A 100 8.61 5.19 -8.08
C PRO A 100 8.65 5.56 -9.56
N ALA A 101 8.98 4.59 -10.42
CA ALA A 101 9.05 4.78 -11.86
C ALA A 101 7.88 5.65 -12.31
N SER A 102 8.20 6.84 -12.82
CA SER A 102 7.24 7.75 -13.39
C SER A 102 6.41 6.98 -14.41
N ALA A 103 5.13 6.80 -14.14
CA ALA A 103 4.16 6.54 -15.19
C ALA A 103 4.37 7.61 -16.27
N PRO A 104 4.42 7.24 -17.56
CA PRO A 104 4.62 8.21 -18.62
C PRO A 104 3.56 9.32 -18.52
N PRO A 105 3.92 10.59 -18.74
CA PRO A 105 2.97 11.68 -18.73
C PRO A 105 1.87 11.40 -19.75
N ALA A 106 0.61 11.40 -19.29
CA ALA A 106 -0.59 11.21 -20.11
C ALA A 106 -0.87 12.36 -21.10
N ALA A 107 0.12 13.22 -21.39
CA ALA A 107 -0.01 14.45 -22.16
C ALA A 107 0.62 14.38 -23.57
N ALA A 108 0.96 13.19 -24.06
CA ALA A 108 1.50 12.99 -25.42
C ALA A 108 0.59 12.13 -26.33
N LEU A 109 -0.69 11.98 -25.96
CA LEU A 109 -1.70 11.23 -26.72
C LEU A 109 -2.81 12.12 -27.30
N GLU A 110 -2.69 13.44 -27.20
CA GLU A 110 -3.57 14.41 -27.85
C GLU A 110 -2.92 14.94 -29.14
N GLU A 111 -2.75 14.07 -30.14
CA GLU A 111 -2.69 14.44 -31.57
C GLU A 111 -2.62 13.17 -32.42
N ALA A 112 -3.66 12.34 -32.34
CA ALA A 112 -3.97 11.37 -33.38
C ALA A 112 -5.17 11.89 -34.18
N PRO A 113 -5.11 11.96 -35.53
CA PRO A 113 -6.21 12.46 -36.33
C PRO A 113 -7.46 11.59 -36.13
N ALA A 114 -8.60 12.25 -35.91
CA ALA A 114 -9.93 11.66 -35.66
C ALA A 114 -10.42 10.67 -36.75
N SER A 115 -9.69 10.52 -37.85
CA SER A 115 -9.97 9.54 -38.92
C SER A 115 -9.64 8.10 -38.52
N ALA A 116 -8.72 7.86 -37.57
CA ALA A 116 -8.36 6.51 -37.14
C ALA A 116 -9.42 5.84 -36.24
N TYR A 117 -10.25 6.64 -35.54
CA TYR A 117 -11.30 6.11 -34.65
C TYR A 117 -12.54 5.63 -35.42
N ASN A 118 -12.84 6.22 -36.58
CA ASN A 118 -14.00 5.84 -37.39
C ASN A 118 -13.76 4.59 -38.24
N GLN A 119 -12.51 4.26 -38.60
CA GLN A 119 -12.17 3.03 -39.34
C GLN A 119 -12.14 1.77 -38.48
N LEU A 120 -12.01 1.90 -37.14
CA LEU A 120 -12.08 0.78 -36.21
C LEU A 120 -13.53 0.38 -35.83
N GLN A 121 -14.52 1.23 -36.11
CA GLN A 121 -15.94 0.95 -35.86
C GLN A 121 -16.66 0.29 -37.06
N SER A 122 -16.06 0.26 -38.25
CA SER A 122 -16.65 -0.35 -39.45
C SER A 122 -16.19 -1.79 -39.73
N LEU A 123 -15.33 -2.36 -38.87
CA LEU A 123 -15.02 -3.78 -38.91
C LEU A 123 -16.23 -4.57 -38.37
N PRO A 124 -16.82 -5.51 -39.16
CA PRO A 124 -17.86 -6.38 -38.64
C PRO A 124 -17.27 -7.19 -37.49
N LYS A 125 -17.82 -6.99 -36.29
CA LYS A 125 -17.51 -7.80 -35.10
C LYS A 125 -17.66 -9.27 -35.48
N SER A 126 -16.53 -9.96 -35.61
CA SER A 126 -16.53 -11.42 -35.71
C SER A 126 -17.24 -11.97 -34.46
N PRO A 127 -18.12 -12.97 -34.59
CA PRO A 127 -18.79 -13.57 -33.45
C PRO A 127 -17.72 -14.26 -32.58
N GLN A 128 -17.31 -13.57 -31.52
CA GLN A 128 -16.47 -14.16 -30.48
C GLN A 128 -17.23 -15.36 -29.89
N ARG A 129 -16.56 -16.50 -29.99
CA ARG A 129 -17.02 -17.84 -29.61
C ARG A 129 -17.68 -17.84 -28.21
N PRO A 130 -18.76 -18.61 -28.00
CA PRO A 130 -19.49 -18.72 -26.73
C PRO A 130 -18.74 -19.50 -25.62
N ILE A 131 -17.41 -19.64 -25.72
CA ILE A 131 -16.61 -20.48 -24.81
C ILE A 131 -16.28 -19.73 -23.51
N GLN A 132 -16.10 -18.41 -23.54
CA GLN A 132 -15.82 -17.63 -22.33
C GLN A 132 -17.03 -17.56 -21.37
N ASN A 133 -18.26 -17.52 -21.90
CA ASN A 133 -19.46 -17.51 -21.06
C ASN A 133 -19.68 -18.84 -20.30
N LYS A 134 -19.26 -19.98 -20.86
CA LYS A 134 -19.39 -21.27 -20.16
C LYS A 134 -18.42 -21.42 -18.99
N LEU A 135 -17.24 -20.80 -19.09
CA LEU A 135 -16.21 -20.89 -18.04
C LEU A 135 -16.53 -19.94 -16.87
N SER A 136 -17.03 -18.74 -17.17
CA SER A 136 -17.57 -17.82 -16.16
C SER A 136 -18.88 -18.32 -15.53
N GLN A 137 -19.78 -18.96 -16.30
CA GLN A 137 -20.97 -19.61 -15.74
C GLN A 137 -20.63 -20.82 -14.86
N ARG A 138 -19.64 -21.65 -15.22
CA ARG A 138 -19.17 -22.75 -14.35
C ARG A 138 -18.57 -22.23 -13.05
N LEU A 139 -17.76 -21.17 -13.10
CA LEU A 139 -17.20 -20.52 -11.90
C LEU A 139 -18.28 -19.86 -11.03
N GLN A 140 -19.38 -19.37 -11.62
CA GLN A 140 -20.53 -18.82 -10.88
C GLN A 140 -21.44 -19.90 -10.30
N GLN A 141 -21.60 -21.05 -10.99
CA GLN A 141 -22.34 -22.21 -10.50
C GLN A 141 -21.65 -22.89 -9.32
N GLN A 142 -20.32 -22.73 -9.17
CA GLN A 142 -19.57 -23.24 -8.03
C GLN A 142 -19.92 -22.58 -6.68
N TYR A 143 -20.62 -21.44 -6.68
CA TYR A 143 -21.09 -20.79 -5.47
C TYR A 143 -22.62 -20.90 -5.35
N THR A 144 -23.10 -21.78 -4.47
CA THR A 144 -24.54 -21.83 -4.13
C THR A 144 -25.01 -20.46 -3.61
N ALA A 145 -26.21 -20.02 -3.98
CA ALA A 145 -26.77 -18.69 -3.66
C ALA A 145 -26.85 -18.34 -2.15
N ASP A 146 -26.67 -19.32 -1.26
CA ASP A 146 -26.69 -19.14 0.20
C ASP A 146 -25.30 -18.93 0.83
N ILE A 147 -24.22 -18.92 0.04
CA ILE A 147 -22.86 -18.65 0.56
C ILE A 147 -22.73 -17.15 0.89
N LYS A 148 -22.77 -16.83 2.18
CA LYS A 148 -22.46 -15.50 2.70
C LYS A 148 -20.95 -15.29 2.69
N VAL A 149 -20.43 -14.72 1.60
CA VAL A 149 -19.01 -14.31 1.54
C VAL A 149 -18.81 -13.15 2.50
N GLN A 150 -17.88 -13.26 3.44
CA GLN A 150 -17.58 -12.17 4.37
C GLN A 150 -16.83 -11.07 3.63
N THR A 151 -17.18 -9.81 3.87
CA THR A 151 -16.44 -8.66 3.33
C THR A 151 -15.13 -8.39 4.09
N GLY A 152 -14.95 -9.05 5.23
CA GLY A 152 -13.81 -8.85 6.12
C GLY A 152 -13.84 -7.48 6.83
N PRO A 153 -12.94 -7.24 7.80
CA PRO A 153 -12.86 -5.96 8.46
C PRO A 153 -12.35 -4.87 7.50
N GLY A 154 -12.81 -3.63 7.70
CA GLY A 154 -12.21 -2.48 7.04
C GLY A 154 -10.76 -2.29 7.51
N VAL A 155 -9.89 -1.85 6.60
CA VAL A 155 -8.48 -1.61 6.89
C VAL A 155 -8.18 -0.11 6.87
N PRO A 156 -7.60 0.45 7.95
CA PRO A 156 -7.18 1.84 7.95
C PRO A 156 -6.09 2.11 6.89
N ASN A 157 -6.21 3.20 6.15
CA ASN A 157 -5.30 3.57 5.05
C ASN A 157 -4.30 4.68 5.41
N TRP A 158 -4.27 5.12 6.66
CA TRP A 158 -3.31 6.13 7.14
C TRP A 158 -1.91 5.56 7.31
N ARG A 159 -0.91 6.44 7.25
CA ARG A 159 0.49 6.12 7.51
C ARG A 159 1.08 7.17 8.44
N TRP A 160 1.91 6.73 9.39
CA TRP A 160 2.64 7.59 10.33
C TRP A 160 4.02 6.99 10.57
N ARG A 161 4.54 7.06 11.80
CA ARG A 161 5.80 6.41 12.19
C ARG A 161 5.71 4.90 12.00
N ARG A 162 6.69 4.36 11.29
CA ARG A 162 6.90 2.92 11.13
C ARG A 162 8.10 2.51 11.96
N ALA A 163 7.90 1.63 12.93
CA ALA A 163 8.99 0.93 13.60
C ALA A 163 9.17 -0.44 12.91
N THR A 164 10.38 -0.74 12.45
CA THR A 164 10.72 -2.02 11.84
C THR A 164 11.52 -2.85 12.83
N LEU A 165 11.00 -4.04 13.16
CA LEU A 165 11.69 -5.02 13.98
C LEU A 165 12.33 -6.04 13.05
N HIS A 166 13.60 -6.35 13.30
CA HIS A 166 14.34 -7.35 12.53
C HIS A 166 14.83 -8.41 13.51
N TRP A 167 14.67 -9.68 13.12
CA TRP A 167 15.15 -10.83 13.87
C TRP A 167 16.25 -11.51 13.06
N SER A 168 17.31 -11.93 13.75
CA SER A 168 18.36 -12.74 13.17
C SER A 168 18.11 -14.21 13.52
N GLY A 169 17.64 -15.00 12.56
CA GLY A 169 17.38 -16.44 12.73
C GLY A 169 15.90 -16.83 12.77
N PRO A 170 15.59 -18.13 12.85
CA PRO A 170 14.22 -18.64 12.95
C PRO A 170 13.59 -18.31 14.32
N VAL A 171 12.33 -17.85 14.31
CA VAL A 171 11.53 -17.54 15.51
C VAL A 171 10.74 -18.78 15.92
N ALA A 172 10.89 -19.22 17.17
CA ALA A 172 10.16 -20.38 17.70
C ALA A 172 8.69 -20.04 17.99
N THR A 173 7.79 -21.04 18.01
CA THR A 173 6.34 -20.83 18.17
C THR A 173 5.93 -20.30 19.55
N ASP A 174 6.82 -20.41 20.54
CA ASP A 174 6.63 -20.00 21.94
C ASP A 174 7.28 -18.65 22.29
N GLU A 175 8.04 -18.03 21.38
CA GLU A 175 8.62 -16.71 21.61
C GLU A 175 7.54 -15.61 21.62
N SER A 176 7.52 -14.81 22.69
CA SER A 176 6.56 -13.71 22.84
C SER A 176 7.26 -12.34 22.85
N LEU A 177 6.73 -11.40 22.06
CA LEU A 177 7.20 -10.02 22.01
C LEU A 177 6.21 -9.10 22.75
N ARG A 178 6.71 -8.31 23.70
CA ARG A 178 5.91 -7.31 24.42
C ARG A 178 6.37 -5.90 24.07
N LEU A 179 5.44 -5.07 23.61
CA LEU A 179 5.66 -3.66 23.31
C LEU A 179 5.08 -2.80 24.43
N TRP A 180 5.90 -1.90 24.97
CA TRP A 180 5.48 -0.92 25.97
C TRP A 180 5.22 0.42 25.29
N LEU A 181 3.96 0.82 25.23
CA LEU A 181 3.52 2.08 24.63
C LEU A 181 3.24 3.09 25.74
N LEU A 182 3.95 4.21 25.72
CA LEU A 182 3.66 5.33 26.62
C LEU A 182 2.36 6.01 26.20
N PRO A 183 1.37 6.14 27.11
CA PRO A 183 0.14 6.87 26.81
C PRO A 183 0.43 8.37 26.62
N PRO A 184 -0.45 9.14 25.95
CA PRO A 184 -0.24 10.57 25.68
C PRO A 184 -0.01 11.42 26.93
N TRP A 185 -0.54 11.03 28.09
CA TRP A 185 -0.28 11.75 29.35
C TRP A 185 1.15 11.49 29.87
N GLY A 186 1.72 10.33 29.62
CA GLY A 186 3.08 9.97 30.01
C GLY A 186 4.11 10.76 29.21
N THR A 187 3.91 10.86 27.89
CA THR A 187 4.75 11.71 27.04
C THR A 187 4.64 13.17 27.43
N ARG A 188 3.43 13.69 27.68
CA ARG A 188 3.21 15.04 28.23
C ARG A 188 4.02 15.32 29.50
N ALA A 189 4.00 14.41 30.45
CA ALA A 189 4.73 14.56 31.71
C ALA A 189 6.25 14.66 31.48
N LEU A 190 6.79 13.81 30.59
CA LEU A 190 8.22 13.81 30.26
C LEU A 190 8.65 15.09 29.54
N LEU A 191 7.88 15.57 28.56
CA LEU A 191 8.17 16.82 27.83
C LEU A 191 8.18 18.03 28.77
N LEU A 192 7.17 18.13 29.64
CA LEU A 192 7.08 19.23 30.62
C LEU A 192 8.16 19.14 31.70
N LEU A 193 8.51 17.94 32.15
CA LEU A 193 9.59 17.72 33.11
C LEU A 193 10.96 18.09 32.49
N GLY A 194 11.23 17.66 31.26
CA GLY A 194 12.44 18.03 30.52
C GLY A 194 12.57 19.55 30.37
N LEU A 195 11.48 20.21 29.96
CA LEU A 195 11.43 21.67 29.87
C LEU A 195 11.66 22.35 31.24
N ALA A 196 11.03 21.87 32.31
CA ALA A 196 11.21 22.42 33.65
C ALA A 196 12.66 22.31 34.14
N LEU A 197 13.33 21.17 33.88
CA LEU A 197 14.72 20.96 34.23
C LEU A 197 15.66 21.89 33.43
N LEU A 198 15.42 22.07 32.13
CA LEU A 198 16.19 23.03 31.32
C LEU A 198 16.00 24.48 31.77
N LEU A 199 14.77 24.88 32.13
CA LEU A 199 14.49 26.19 32.70
C LEU A 199 15.20 26.37 34.05
N ALA A 200 15.23 25.34 34.90
CA ALA A 200 15.94 25.35 36.17
C ALA A 200 17.46 25.51 35.96
N MET A 201 18.05 24.80 34.99
CA MET A 201 19.46 24.96 34.60
C MET A 201 19.73 26.39 34.13
N GLY A 202 18.86 26.95 33.28
CA GLY A 202 19.02 28.31 32.72
C GLY A 202 18.95 29.38 33.81
N ALA A 203 17.96 29.26 34.70
CA ALA A 203 17.83 30.11 35.88
C ALA A 203 19.08 30.05 36.76
N ARG A 204 19.65 28.86 36.98
CA ARG A 204 20.86 28.70 37.80
C ARG A 204 22.07 29.40 37.21
N VAL A 205 22.29 29.28 35.89
CA VAL A 205 23.37 29.97 35.19
C VAL A 205 23.18 31.49 35.25
N TRP A 206 21.95 31.96 35.06
CA TRP A 206 21.61 33.38 35.11
C TRP A 206 21.84 34.00 36.50
N ILE A 207 21.39 33.32 37.57
CA ILE A 207 21.61 33.75 38.97
C ILE A 207 23.10 33.72 39.32
N ALA A 208 23.82 32.67 38.91
CA ALA A 208 25.27 32.57 39.11
C ALA A 208 26.03 33.72 38.43
N GLY A 209 25.55 34.19 37.27
CA GLY A 209 26.17 35.29 36.54
C GLY A 209 25.99 36.68 37.16
N ARG A 210 25.01 36.85 38.08
CA ARG A 210 24.74 38.10 38.80
C ARG A 210 25.53 38.25 40.10
N ARG A 211 25.87 37.15 40.76
CA ARG A 211 26.78 37.16 41.91
C ARG A 211 28.21 37.13 41.37
N THR A 212 29.05 38.09 41.76
CA THR A 212 30.50 37.99 41.57
C THR A 212 30.96 36.73 42.28
N LEU A 213 31.20 35.66 41.53
CA LEU A 213 31.77 34.46 42.08
C LEU A 213 33.15 34.81 42.65
N PRO A 214 33.45 34.44 43.91
CA PRO A 214 34.80 34.60 44.42
C PRO A 214 35.76 33.81 43.51
N PRO A 215 36.95 34.36 43.21
CA PRO A 215 37.98 33.60 42.51
C PRO A 215 38.21 32.31 43.29
N ALA A 216 38.38 31.19 42.58
CA ALA A 216 38.81 29.96 43.23
C ALA A 216 40.13 30.27 43.95
N ALA A 217 40.17 30.06 45.27
CA ALA A 217 41.39 30.23 46.04
C ALA A 217 42.50 29.38 45.38
N PRO A 218 43.71 29.93 45.19
CA PRO A 218 44.81 29.13 44.71
C PRO A 218 45.04 27.98 45.71
N PRO A 219 45.33 26.76 45.23
CA PRO A 219 45.78 25.70 46.13
C PRO A 219 47.01 26.21 46.87
N SER A 220 47.01 26.06 48.19
CA SER A 220 48.18 26.28 49.04
C SER A 220 49.32 25.45 48.48
N HIS A 221 50.39 26.12 48.07
CA HIS A 221 51.68 25.50 47.84
C HIS A 221 52.16 24.94 49.18
N ASP A 222 52.23 23.61 49.28
CA ASP A 222 53.31 22.90 49.95
C ASP A 222 53.35 21.47 49.40
N GLU A 223 54.58 21.03 49.11
CA GLU A 223 55.05 19.67 48.77
C GLU A 223 55.09 19.23 47.28
N GLU A 224 56.31 19.38 46.75
CA GLU A 224 57.14 18.39 46.03
C GLU A 224 56.78 17.89 44.61
N GLU A 225 57.55 18.45 43.66
CA GLU A 225 58.31 17.78 42.60
C GLU A 225 58.00 16.30 42.25
N LYS A 226 57.36 16.11 41.09
CA LYS A 226 57.94 15.46 39.89
C LYS A 226 56.82 15.04 38.95
N HIS A 227 56.71 15.73 37.82
CA HIS A 227 56.77 15.12 36.49
C HIS A 227 56.59 16.20 35.44
N ALA A 228 57.65 16.39 34.65
CA ALA A 228 57.64 17.16 33.44
C ALA A 228 56.56 16.62 32.49
N SER A 229 55.62 17.48 32.10
CA SER A 229 55.04 17.40 30.75
C SER A 229 54.70 18.80 30.27
N SER A 230 55.18 19.04 29.06
CA SER A 230 55.08 20.25 28.26
C SER A 230 53.70 20.90 28.26
N ALA A 231 53.67 22.20 28.56
CA ALA A 231 52.56 23.08 28.20
C ALA A 231 52.30 23.02 26.68
N PRO A 232 51.05 22.83 26.21
CA PRO A 232 50.71 23.18 24.85
C PRO A 232 50.58 24.71 24.77
N GLY A 233 51.43 25.31 23.95
CA GLY A 233 51.41 26.72 23.61
C GLY A 233 50.07 27.17 23.02
N ALA A 234 49.87 28.48 23.09
CA ALA A 234 48.67 29.25 22.71
C ALA A 234 48.26 29.17 21.22
N GLY A 235 48.57 28.09 20.49
CA GLY A 235 48.19 27.86 19.09
C GLY A 235 46.96 26.97 18.88
N ALA A 236 46.42 26.32 19.93
CA ALA A 236 45.33 25.35 19.77
C ALA A 236 43.90 25.94 19.79
N VAL A 237 43.74 27.26 20.00
CA VAL A 237 42.41 27.90 20.15
C VAL A 237 41.87 28.48 18.84
N THR A 238 42.69 28.60 17.78
CA THR A 238 42.25 29.12 16.47
C THR A 238 41.90 28.01 15.46
N ALA A 239 42.39 26.78 15.65
CA ALA A 239 42.13 25.66 14.75
C ALA A 239 40.73 25.01 14.93
N ALA A 240 40.13 25.13 16.12
CA ALA A 240 38.81 24.55 16.40
C ALA A 240 37.62 25.35 15.81
N SER A 241 37.84 26.61 15.44
CA SER A 241 36.81 27.49 14.85
C SER A 241 36.71 27.40 13.31
N VAL A 242 37.74 26.87 12.63
CA VAL A 242 37.75 26.77 11.16
C VAL A 242 37.26 25.40 10.69
N LEU A 243 37.45 24.34 11.48
CA LEU A 243 36.98 22.99 11.17
C LEU A 243 35.47 22.78 11.30
N LEU A 244 34.73 23.73 11.90
CA LEU A 244 33.27 23.68 12.03
C LEU A 244 32.53 24.39 10.86
N ALA A 245 33.24 25.16 10.02
CA ALA A 245 32.66 25.88 8.89
C ALA A 245 32.70 25.08 7.57
N VAL A 246 33.56 24.06 7.45
CA VAL A 246 33.75 23.28 6.20
C VAL A 246 32.81 22.06 6.10
N VAL A 247 32.14 21.67 7.18
CA VAL A 247 31.21 20.52 7.19
C VAL A 247 29.81 20.88 6.66
N LEU A 248 29.53 22.16 6.37
CA LEU A 248 28.21 22.65 5.92
C LEU A 248 28.04 22.80 4.40
N THR A 249 29.01 22.40 3.56
CA THR A 249 28.93 22.65 2.09
C THR A 249 29.21 21.44 1.19
N ALA A 250 29.09 20.19 1.67
CA ALA A 250 29.29 19.01 0.83
C ALA A 250 27.99 18.21 0.59
N THR A 251 27.33 18.48 -0.53
CA THR A 251 26.31 17.64 -1.19
C THR A 251 26.52 17.81 -2.70
N ALA A 252 26.53 16.84 -3.62
CA ALA A 252 26.47 15.38 -3.69
C ALA A 252 26.92 15.03 -5.15
N PRO A 253 27.35 13.80 -5.49
CA PRO A 253 27.74 13.45 -6.86
C PRO A 253 26.51 13.34 -7.80
N PRO A 254 26.63 13.67 -9.10
CA PRO A 254 25.58 13.40 -10.07
C PRO A 254 25.59 11.92 -10.47
N VAL A 255 24.46 11.23 -10.26
CA VAL A 255 24.19 9.88 -10.76
C VAL A 255 23.32 10.00 -12.01
N GLN A 256 23.85 9.57 -13.15
CA GLN A 256 23.13 9.44 -14.42
C GLN A 256 22.60 8.00 -14.54
N ALA A 257 21.29 7.84 -14.70
CA ALA A 257 20.64 6.54 -14.91
C ALA A 257 20.50 6.28 -16.42
N GLN A 258 21.03 5.14 -16.88
CA GLN A 258 20.78 4.60 -18.21
C GLN A 258 19.43 3.87 -18.23
N ALA A 259 18.62 4.11 -19.26
CA ALA A 259 17.31 3.48 -19.46
C ALA A 259 17.46 2.07 -20.04
N TYR A 260 16.70 1.12 -19.47
CA TYR A 260 16.59 -0.28 -19.86
C TYR A 260 15.08 -0.59 -20.10
N PRO A 261 14.68 -1.36 -21.13
CA PRO A 261 15.47 -2.29 -21.96
C PRO A 261 15.98 -1.68 -23.28
N PRO A 262 17.08 -2.23 -23.83
CA PRO A 262 17.65 -1.79 -25.10
C PRO A 262 16.78 -2.18 -26.31
N PRO A 263 16.83 -1.38 -27.40
CA PRO A 263 15.96 -1.52 -28.57
C PRO A 263 16.12 -2.86 -29.31
N GLU A 264 17.22 -3.60 -29.12
CA GLU A 264 17.37 -4.95 -29.69
C GLU A 264 16.29 -5.93 -29.22
N ILE A 265 15.86 -5.83 -27.95
CA ILE A 265 14.88 -6.75 -27.37
C ILE A 265 13.48 -6.53 -27.99
N LEU A 266 13.14 -5.27 -28.29
CA LEU A 266 11.89 -4.92 -28.95
C LEU A 266 11.83 -5.45 -30.39
N LYS A 267 12.97 -5.48 -31.07
CA LYS A 267 13.06 -5.96 -32.46
C LYS A 267 12.88 -7.49 -32.55
N GLN A 268 13.49 -8.23 -31.62
CA GLN A 268 13.32 -9.69 -31.54
C GLN A 268 11.88 -10.12 -31.24
N LEU A 269 11.15 -9.35 -30.42
CA LEU A 269 9.74 -9.63 -30.12
C LEU A 269 8.84 -9.38 -31.32
N HIS A 270 9.11 -8.34 -32.12
CA HIS A 270 8.35 -8.05 -33.34
C HIS A 270 8.50 -9.18 -34.39
N GLU A 271 9.72 -9.68 -34.61
CA GLU A 271 9.99 -10.75 -35.57
C GLU A 271 9.32 -12.08 -35.19
N ARG A 272 9.24 -12.41 -33.89
CA ARG A 272 8.54 -13.62 -33.43
C ARG A 272 7.02 -13.54 -33.59
N LEU A 273 6.45 -12.35 -33.50
CA LEU A 273 5.00 -12.14 -33.55
C LEU A 273 4.44 -12.07 -34.98
N THR A 274 5.29 -11.83 -35.99
CA THR A 274 4.87 -11.66 -37.39
C THR A 274 5.05 -12.90 -38.28
N GLN A 275 5.50 -14.03 -37.71
CA GLN A 275 5.64 -15.29 -38.46
C GLN A 275 4.25 -15.91 -38.78
N PRO A 276 3.96 -16.28 -40.04
CA PRO A 276 2.67 -16.87 -40.42
C PRO A 276 2.50 -18.32 -39.91
N PRO A 277 1.29 -18.74 -39.52
CA PRO A 277 1.02 -20.07 -38.96
C PRO A 277 0.97 -21.19 -40.02
N ASP A 278 1.47 -22.37 -39.67
CA ASP A 278 1.40 -23.59 -40.50
C ASP A 278 -0.04 -24.06 -40.71
N CYS A 279 -0.44 -24.31 -41.96
CA CYS A 279 -1.78 -24.81 -42.28
C CYS A 279 -1.93 -26.30 -41.96
N GLN A 280 -2.47 -26.62 -40.77
CA GLN A 280 -2.64 -28.01 -40.32
C GLN A 280 -3.78 -28.79 -40.99
N ARG A 281 -4.65 -28.17 -41.82
CA ARG A 281 -5.72 -28.85 -42.59
C ARG A 281 -6.05 -28.12 -43.91
N CYS A 282 -5.13 -28.16 -44.87
CA CYS A 282 -5.32 -27.52 -46.18
C CYS A 282 -5.80 -28.47 -47.31
N GLY A 283 -5.92 -29.78 -47.04
CA GLY A 283 -6.42 -30.80 -47.98
C GLY A 283 -7.38 -31.80 -47.33
N ASP A 284 -8.43 -32.19 -48.04
CA ASP A 284 -9.51 -33.06 -47.55
C ASP A 284 -9.88 -34.17 -48.58
N LEU A 285 -10.38 -35.31 -48.10
CA LEU A 285 -10.83 -36.46 -48.91
C LEU A 285 -12.36 -36.53 -48.92
N ALA A 286 -12.98 -35.99 -49.96
CA ALA A 286 -14.43 -35.89 -50.06
C ALA A 286 -15.11 -37.23 -50.35
N ALA A 287 -14.52 -38.07 -51.20
CA ALA A 287 -15.07 -39.39 -51.53
C ALA A 287 -13.98 -40.39 -51.92
N LEU A 288 -14.22 -41.67 -51.60
CA LEU A 288 -13.40 -42.81 -52.00
C LEU A 288 -14.29 -43.86 -52.65
N ALA A 289 -14.03 -44.17 -53.92
CA ALA A 289 -14.59 -45.34 -54.59
C ALA A 289 -13.52 -46.43 -54.70
N LEU A 290 -13.79 -47.60 -54.14
CA LEU A 290 -12.91 -48.76 -54.13
C LEU A 290 -13.51 -49.86 -55.00
N THR A 291 -12.77 -50.26 -56.04
CA THR A 291 -13.14 -51.36 -56.93
C THR A 291 -12.11 -52.47 -56.85
N VAL A 292 -12.54 -53.69 -56.53
CA VAL A 292 -11.68 -54.88 -56.50
C VAL A 292 -12.30 -55.98 -57.31
N ARG A 293 -11.57 -56.46 -58.32
CA ARG A 293 -11.96 -57.61 -59.14
C ARG A 293 -10.78 -58.58 -59.22
N ASN A 294 -10.95 -59.77 -58.64
CA ASN A 294 -9.87 -60.75 -58.48
C ASN A 294 -8.65 -60.12 -57.76
N ASP A 295 -7.52 -59.95 -58.45
CA ASP A 295 -6.30 -59.36 -57.89
C ASP A 295 -6.10 -57.89 -58.28
N ALA A 296 -6.97 -57.30 -59.13
CA ALA A 296 -6.87 -55.90 -59.54
C ALA A 296 -7.65 -55.00 -58.56
N LEU A 297 -6.95 -54.05 -57.95
CA LEU A 297 -7.49 -53.03 -57.06
C LEU A 297 -7.41 -51.66 -57.76
N GLN A 298 -8.52 -50.94 -57.82
CA GLN A 298 -8.57 -49.55 -58.27
C GLN A 298 -9.19 -48.68 -57.19
N LEU A 299 -8.53 -47.57 -56.85
CA LEU A 299 -9.03 -46.55 -55.93
C LEU A 299 -9.23 -45.25 -56.69
N ARG A 300 -10.40 -44.64 -56.58
CA ARG A 300 -10.69 -43.31 -57.11
C ARG A 300 -11.01 -42.37 -55.95
N LEU A 301 -10.15 -41.38 -55.75
CA LEU A 301 -10.14 -40.43 -54.64
C LEU A 301 -10.58 -39.06 -55.15
N SER A 302 -11.62 -38.47 -54.55
CA SER A 302 -12.01 -37.08 -54.77
C SER A 302 -11.40 -36.20 -53.69
N LEU A 303 -10.44 -35.36 -54.06
CA LEU A 303 -9.59 -34.59 -53.15
C LEU A 303 -9.82 -33.10 -53.32
N HIS A 304 -9.93 -32.36 -52.22
CA HIS A 304 -10.13 -30.91 -52.20
C HIS A 304 -8.93 -30.25 -51.53
N ALA A 305 -8.36 -29.19 -52.12
CA ALA A 305 -7.29 -28.41 -51.51
C ALA A 305 -7.59 -26.92 -51.58
N GLN A 306 -7.41 -26.21 -50.46
CA GLN A 306 -7.61 -24.76 -50.38
C GLN A 306 -6.35 -23.98 -50.80
N THR A 307 -5.18 -24.58 -50.63
CA THR A 307 -3.86 -24.04 -50.99
C THR A 307 -3.01 -25.14 -51.62
N ASP A 308 -1.88 -24.80 -52.24
CA ASP A 308 -0.91 -25.83 -52.68
C ASP A 308 -0.44 -26.60 -51.44
N THR A 309 -0.72 -27.90 -51.41
CA THR A 309 -0.57 -28.74 -50.22
C THR A 309 -0.23 -30.17 -50.62
N VAL A 310 -0.12 -31.03 -49.62
CA VAL A 310 0.22 -32.43 -49.80
C VAL A 310 -0.70 -33.32 -48.99
N VAL A 311 -1.17 -34.41 -49.61
CA VAL A 311 -2.18 -35.30 -49.06
C VAL A 311 -1.64 -36.74 -49.00
N PRO A 312 -1.80 -37.48 -47.88
CA PRO A 312 -1.35 -38.86 -47.79
C PRO A 312 -2.30 -39.79 -48.57
N LEU A 313 -1.76 -40.72 -49.34
CA LEU A 313 -2.55 -41.71 -50.08
C LEU A 313 -2.88 -42.92 -49.18
N PRO A 314 -4.09 -43.50 -49.28
CA PRO A 314 -4.50 -44.66 -48.50
C PRO A 314 -3.92 -45.96 -49.10
N LEU A 315 -2.61 -46.18 -48.93
CA LEU A 315 -1.92 -47.35 -49.48
C LEU A 315 -1.21 -48.13 -48.36
N PRO A 316 -1.34 -49.48 -48.30
CA PRO A 316 -0.62 -50.29 -47.36
C PRO A 316 0.86 -50.38 -47.73
N ARG A 317 1.70 -50.72 -46.74
CA ARG A 317 3.15 -50.87 -46.95
C ARG A 317 3.54 -52.17 -47.65
N GLU A 318 2.75 -53.23 -47.44
CA GLU A 318 3.01 -54.58 -47.93
C GLU A 318 1.71 -55.17 -48.49
N GLY A 319 1.82 -56.21 -49.32
CA GLY A 319 0.66 -56.93 -49.88
C GLY A 319 0.02 -56.31 -51.13
N LEU A 320 0.45 -55.10 -51.53
CA LEU A 320 -0.08 -54.37 -52.68
C LEU A 320 1.03 -53.84 -53.59
N VAL A 321 0.93 -54.10 -54.90
CA VAL A 321 1.84 -53.58 -55.93
C VAL A 321 1.13 -52.48 -56.72
N VAL A 322 1.56 -51.22 -56.55
CA VAL A 322 0.97 -50.07 -57.26
C VAL A 322 1.50 -50.02 -58.70
N ARG A 323 0.61 -49.96 -59.69
CA ARG A 323 0.94 -49.91 -61.13
C ARG A 323 1.00 -48.48 -61.67
N ALA A 324 0.03 -47.65 -61.30
CA ALA A 324 -0.06 -46.26 -61.75
C ALA A 324 -0.81 -45.40 -60.73
N ILE A 325 -0.43 -44.13 -60.61
CA ILE A 325 -1.16 -43.11 -59.87
C ILE A 325 -1.27 -41.88 -60.76
N ASP A 326 -2.51 -41.52 -61.11
CA ASP A 326 -2.81 -40.36 -61.93
C ASP A 326 -3.60 -39.33 -61.12
N LEU A 327 -3.31 -38.05 -61.34
CA LEU A 327 -4.05 -36.90 -60.84
C LEU A 327 -4.69 -36.20 -62.04
N ASP A 328 -6.02 -36.13 -62.08
CA ASP A 328 -6.81 -35.55 -63.18
C ASP A 328 -6.42 -36.11 -64.56
N GLY A 329 -6.11 -37.40 -64.62
CA GLY A 329 -5.73 -38.10 -65.85
C GLY A 329 -4.29 -37.87 -66.32
N ARG A 330 -3.43 -37.24 -65.50
CA ARG A 330 -2.00 -37.08 -65.76
C ARG A 330 -1.17 -37.77 -64.67
N PRO A 331 0.08 -38.21 -64.95
CA PRO A 331 0.93 -38.85 -63.96
C PRO A 331 1.13 -37.96 -62.72
N ALA A 332 0.85 -38.50 -61.54
CA ALA A 332 0.91 -37.74 -60.29
C ALA A 332 2.35 -37.50 -59.81
N THR A 333 2.60 -36.33 -59.19
CA THR A 333 3.86 -36.09 -58.47
C THR A 333 3.76 -36.59 -57.04
N LEU A 334 4.58 -37.59 -56.71
CA LEU A 334 4.56 -38.27 -55.42
C LEU A 334 5.84 -37.97 -54.63
N PHE A 335 5.72 -37.92 -53.31
CA PHE A 335 6.87 -37.90 -52.40
C PHE A 335 6.66 -38.85 -51.24
N ARG A 336 7.77 -39.28 -50.62
CA ARG A 336 7.75 -40.19 -49.48
C ARG A 336 8.06 -39.40 -48.22
N GLY A 337 7.10 -39.36 -47.28
CA GLY A 337 7.27 -38.64 -46.02
C GLY A 337 8.10 -39.41 -44.98
N PRO A 338 8.40 -38.81 -43.81
CA PRO A 338 9.23 -39.43 -42.75
C PRO A 338 8.64 -40.73 -42.16
N LYS A 339 7.34 -40.97 -42.29
CA LYS A 339 6.67 -42.23 -41.89
C LYS A 339 6.57 -43.27 -43.02
N GLN A 340 7.31 -43.10 -44.12
CA GLN A 340 7.29 -43.94 -45.34
C GLN A 340 5.93 -44.10 -46.05
N LEU A 341 4.94 -43.27 -45.73
CA LEU A 341 3.68 -43.18 -46.50
C LEU A 341 3.94 -42.44 -47.82
N LEU A 342 3.20 -42.82 -48.86
CA LEU A 342 3.17 -42.10 -50.13
C LEU A 342 2.25 -40.89 -50.02
N TRP A 343 2.78 -39.72 -50.36
CA TRP A 343 2.04 -38.48 -50.38
C TRP A 343 1.96 -37.92 -51.79
N LEU A 344 0.82 -37.30 -52.08
CA LEU A 344 0.47 -36.69 -53.35
C LEU A 344 0.50 -35.17 -53.20
N ARG A 345 1.23 -34.48 -54.08
CA ARG A 345 1.13 -33.01 -54.18
C ARG A 345 -0.21 -32.63 -54.80
N LEU A 346 -0.91 -31.69 -54.18
CA LEU A 346 -2.25 -31.27 -54.58
C LEU A 346 -2.28 -29.73 -54.69
N PRO A 347 -2.42 -29.17 -55.92
CA PRO A 347 -2.63 -27.73 -56.09
C PRO A 347 -4.01 -27.30 -55.55
N PRO A 348 -4.26 -25.99 -55.37
CA PRO A 348 -5.55 -25.51 -54.89
C PRO A 348 -6.67 -25.82 -55.90
N GLY A 349 -7.75 -26.46 -55.45
CA GLY A 349 -8.87 -26.86 -56.29
C GLY A 349 -9.50 -28.20 -55.92
N LEU A 350 -10.38 -28.68 -56.81
CA LEU A 350 -11.02 -30.00 -56.74
C LEU A 350 -10.29 -30.92 -57.73
N HIS A 351 -9.85 -32.08 -57.26
CA HIS A 351 -9.04 -33.00 -58.03
C HIS A 351 -9.52 -34.44 -57.88
N THR A 352 -9.33 -35.25 -58.90
CA THR A 352 -9.58 -36.69 -58.87
C THR A 352 -8.27 -37.45 -59.02
N ALA A 353 -7.88 -38.21 -58.00
CA ALA A 353 -6.72 -39.09 -58.07
C ALA A 353 -7.17 -40.55 -58.28
N THR A 354 -6.59 -41.23 -59.25
CA THR A 354 -6.85 -42.65 -59.52
C THR A 354 -5.61 -43.48 -59.27
N VAL A 355 -5.71 -44.48 -58.39
CA VAL A 355 -4.66 -45.44 -58.10
C VAL A 355 -5.05 -46.79 -58.69
N ALA A 356 -4.21 -47.33 -59.56
CA ALA A 356 -4.32 -48.70 -60.06
C ALA A 356 -3.25 -49.57 -59.41
N ALA A 357 -3.66 -50.67 -58.79
CA ALA A 357 -2.79 -51.56 -58.04
C ALA A 357 -3.18 -53.04 -58.20
N THR A 358 -2.29 -53.95 -57.80
CA THR A 358 -2.52 -55.40 -57.80
C THR A 358 -2.23 -55.97 -56.42
N VAL A 359 -3.17 -56.73 -55.88
CA VAL A 359 -3.02 -57.44 -54.60
C VAL A 359 -2.20 -58.71 -54.85
N LEU A 360 -1.21 -59.00 -54.00
CA LEU A 360 -0.40 -60.20 -54.15
C LEU A 360 -1.24 -61.48 -53.87
N PRO A 361 -1.06 -62.59 -54.62
CA PRO A 361 -1.93 -63.78 -54.52
C PRO A 361 -1.93 -64.48 -53.16
N GLU A 362 -0.86 -64.31 -52.39
CA GLU A 362 -0.63 -64.92 -51.06
C GLU A 362 -1.34 -64.17 -49.92
N VAL A 363 -1.83 -62.95 -50.19
CA VAL A 363 -2.46 -62.09 -49.20
C VAL A 363 -3.93 -62.49 -49.05
N ALA A 364 -4.25 -63.27 -48.02
CA ALA A 364 -5.62 -63.64 -47.69
C ALA A 364 -6.43 -62.47 -47.10
N THR A 365 -5.73 -61.52 -46.45
CA THR A 365 -6.33 -60.32 -45.84
C THR A 365 -5.47 -59.10 -46.16
N LEU A 366 -6.03 -58.13 -46.89
CA LEU A 366 -5.40 -56.84 -47.19
C LEU A 366 -6.01 -55.76 -46.30
N GLN A 367 -5.19 -55.01 -45.59
CA GLN A 367 -5.67 -53.89 -44.78
C GLN A 367 -5.32 -52.56 -45.43
N LEU A 368 -6.32 -51.76 -45.80
CA LEU A 368 -6.17 -50.47 -46.45
C LEU A 368 -6.27 -49.33 -45.41
N PRO A 369 -5.17 -48.64 -45.06
CA PRO A 369 -5.21 -47.54 -44.09
C PRO A 369 -5.87 -46.30 -44.70
N LEU A 370 -6.70 -45.59 -43.93
CA LEU A 370 -7.39 -44.36 -44.32
C LEU A 370 -6.89 -43.18 -43.48
N PRO A 371 -5.73 -42.57 -43.83
CA PRO A 371 -5.14 -41.46 -43.07
C PRO A 371 -5.98 -40.18 -43.12
N LEU A 372 -6.82 -40.03 -44.15
CA LEU A 372 -7.93 -39.08 -44.19
C LEU A 372 -9.24 -39.89 -44.31
N PRO A 373 -10.22 -39.67 -43.42
CA PRO A 373 -11.50 -40.35 -43.53
C PRO A 373 -12.28 -39.82 -44.75
N PRO A 374 -12.76 -40.67 -45.66
CA PRO A 374 -13.54 -40.21 -46.80
C PRO A 374 -14.93 -39.75 -46.36
N GLY A 375 -15.41 -38.63 -46.90
CA GLY A 375 -16.78 -38.16 -46.66
C GLY A 375 -17.87 -39.08 -47.24
N ARG A 376 -17.54 -39.90 -48.24
CA ARG A 376 -18.40 -40.95 -48.81
C ARG A 376 -17.55 -42.13 -49.27
N LEU A 377 -18.02 -43.35 -49.00
CA LEU A 377 -17.40 -44.59 -49.45
C LEU A 377 -18.31 -45.33 -50.41
N GLU A 378 -17.79 -45.69 -51.58
CA GLU A 378 -18.46 -46.53 -52.57
C GLU A 378 -17.62 -47.80 -52.79
N LEU A 379 -18.25 -48.98 -52.68
CA LEU A 379 -17.58 -50.28 -52.76
C LEU A 379 -18.14 -51.09 -53.94
N ASP A 380 -17.30 -51.45 -54.91
CA ASP A 380 -17.60 -52.43 -55.98
C ASP A 380 -16.59 -53.59 -55.87
N THR A 381 -16.98 -54.67 -55.18
CA THR A 381 -16.06 -55.78 -54.88
C THR A 381 -16.60 -57.11 -55.35
N SER A 382 -15.77 -57.89 -56.04
CA SER A 382 -16.07 -59.27 -56.44
C SER A 382 -14.98 -60.23 -55.92
N GLY A 383 -15.40 -61.25 -55.16
CA GLY A 383 -14.48 -62.23 -54.57
C GLY A 383 -13.74 -61.77 -53.30
N TRP A 384 -14.10 -60.62 -52.74
CA TRP A 384 -13.54 -60.07 -51.50
C TRP A 384 -14.66 -59.59 -50.58
N LYS A 385 -14.52 -59.83 -49.28
CA LYS A 385 -15.38 -59.27 -48.24
C LYS A 385 -14.68 -58.06 -47.62
N VAL A 386 -15.37 -56.92 -47.53
CA VAL A 386 -14.82 -55.67 -46.97
C VAL A 386 -15.47 -55.38 -45.61
N GLU A 387 -14.64 -55.22 -44.58
CA GLU A 387 -15.01 -54.88 -43.21
C GLU A 387 -14.37 -53.54 -42.80
N GLY A 388 -14.91 -52.86 -41.78
CA GLY A 388 -14.46 -51.52 -41.35
C GLY A 388 -15.33 -50.36 -41.85
N HIS A 389 -16.62 -50.60 -42.12
CA HIS A 389 -17.60 -49.56 -42.43
C HIS A 389 -18.97 -49.91 -41.81
N VAL A 390 -19.67 -48.91 -41.25
CA VAL A 390 -21.02 -49.04 -40.67
C VAL A 390 -21.85 -47.79 -41.00
N GLU A 391 -23.01 -47.97 -41.64
CA GLU A 391 -24.02 -46.93 -41.91
C GLU A 391 -23.45 -45.56 -42.39
N GLY A 392 -22.50 -45.60 -43.35
CA GLY A 392 -21.90 -44.41 -43.94
C GLY A 392 -20.76 -43.77 -43.15
N ARG A 393 -20.39 -44.30 -41.98
CA ARG A 393 -19.16 -43.97 -41.25
C ARG A 393 -18.09 -45.02 -41.54
N VAL A 394 -16.89 -44.56 -41.87
CA VAL A 394 -15.76 -45.41 -42.27
C VAL A 394 -14.73 -45.42 -41.14
N ASP A 395 -14.29 -46.61 -40.75
CA ASP A 395 -13.22 -46.75 -39.76
C ASP A 395 -11.88 -46.26 -40.33
N PRO A 396 -10.86 -45.96 -39.49
CA PRO A 396 -9.54 -45.51 -39.95
C PRO A 396 -8.80 -46.53 -40.85
N GLN A 397 -9.34 -47.72 -41.04
CA GLN A 397 -8.77 -48.79 -41.85
C GLN A 397 -9.89 -49.67 -42.41
N LEU A 398 -9.81 -50.01 -43.70
CA LEU A 398 -10.70 -51.00 -44.34
C LEU A 398 -9.98 -52.34 -44.44
N GLN A 399 -10.64 -53.43 -44.06
CA GLN A 399 -10.08 -54.79 -44.14
C GLN A 399 -10.76 -55.57 -45.26
N LEU A 400 -9.99 -55.99 -46.25
CA LEU A 400 -10.45 -56.82 -47.36
C LEU A 400 -9.98 -58.25 -47.15
N THR A 401 -10.90 -59.19 -46.98
CA THR A 401 -10.61 -60.62 -46.79
C THR A 401 -11.09 -61.44 -47.98
N ARG A 402 -10.24 -62.36 -48.47
CA ARG A 402 -10.60 -63.33 -49.50
C ARG A 402 -11.21 -64.58 -48.83
N PRO A 403 -12.42 -65.01 -49.20
CA PRO A 403 -12.97 -66.27 -48.71
C PRO A 403 -12.22 -67.45 -49.36
N ARG A 404 -11.37 -68.15 -48.58
CA ARG A 404 -10.83 -69.49 -48.91
C ARG A 404 -11.33 -70.48 -47.86
N GLN A 405 -11.82 -71.64 -48.31
CA GLN A 405 -12.13 -72.80 -47.46
C GLN A 405 -10.90 -73.72 -47.37
N ASP A 406 -10.63 -74.16 -46.15
CA ASP A 406 -9.76 -75.25 -45.69
C ASP A 406 -8.23 -75.15 -45.88
N ALA A 407 -7.55 -74.85 -44.77
CA ALA A 407 -6.27 -75.46 -44.41
C ALA A 407 -6.12 -75.48 -42.87
N ALA A 408 -5.69 -76.63 -42.35
CA ALA A 408 -5.61 -76.98 -40.93
C ALA A 408 -4.79 -75.99 -40.09
N ALA A 409 -5.32 -75.63 -38.91
CA ALA A 409 -4.68 -74.78 -37.92
C ALA A 409 -3.56 -75.55 -37.18
N PRO A 410 -2.33 -75.02 -37.10
CA PRO A 410 -1.33 -75.52 -36.17
C PRO A 410 -1.69 -75.16 -34.72
N LEU A 411 -1.31 -76.02 -33.78
CA LEU A 411 -1.49 -75.85 -32.34
C LEU A 411 -1.01 -74.46 -31.86
N GLN A 412 -1.93 -73.63 -31.34
CA GLN A 412 -1.63 -72.31 -30.79
C GLN A 412 -1.40 -72.36 -29.28
N ALA A 413 -0.51 -71.50 -28.80
CA ALA A 413 -0.31 -71.24 -27.38
C ALA A 413 -1.61 -70.72 -26.74
N GLY A 414 -1.93 -71.21 -25.52
CA GLY A 414 -3.16 -70.85 -24.81
C GLY A 414 -3.29 -69.34 -24.60
N VAL A 415 -4.49 -68.82 -24.86
CA VAL A 415 -4.86 -67.41 -24.69
C VAL A 415 -4.92 -67.08 -23.19
N MET A 416 -4.23 -66.03 -22.77
CA MET A 416 -4.29 -65.53 -21.39
C MET A 416 -5.62 -64.80 -21.16
N PRO A 417 -6.32 -65.02 -20.03
CA PRO A 417 -7.56 -64.30 -19.73
C PRO A 417 -7.32 -62.78 -19.67
N PRO A 418 -8.35 -61.96 -19.96
CA PRO A 418 -8.22 -60.52 -19.91
C PRO A 418 -7.97 -60.06 -18.47
N PHE A 419 -6.96 -59.19 -18.29
CA PHE A 419 -6.63 -58.59 -17.00
C PHE A 419 -6.63 -57.08 -17.15
N VAL A 420 -7.36 -56.38 -16.28
CA VAL A 420 -7.57 -54.92 -16.39
C VAL A 420 -7.31 -54.17 -15.09
N GLN A 421 -6.95 -52.89 -15.22
CA GLN A 421 -6.86 -51.94 -14.13
C GLN A 421 -8.04 -50.98 -14.21
N VAL A 422 -8.81 -50.87 -13.12
CA VAL A 422 -9.94 -49.95 -12.98
C VAL A 422 -9.49 -48.77 -12.12
N GLU A 423 -9.29 -47.61 -12.75
CA GLU A 423 -9.02 -46.34 -12.05
C GLU A 423 -10.35 -45.61 -11.85
N ARG A 424 -10.70 -45.29 -10.60
CA ARG A 424 -11.85 -44.43 -10.26
C ARG A 424 -11.36 -43.13 -9.65
N ASP A 425 -11.58 -42.02 -10.35
CA ASP A 425 -11.34 -40.68 -9.84
C ASP A 425 -12.65 -40.11 -9.29
N LEU A 426 -12.77 -40.02 -7.97
CA LEU A 426 -13.91 -39.42 -7.28
C LEU A 426 -13.73 -37.91 -7.21
N VAL A 427 -14.64 -37.16 -7.83
CA VAL A 427 -14.62 -35.70 -7.86
C VAL A 427 -15.78 -35.18 -7.00
N LEU A 428 -15.45 -34.72 -5.80
CA LEU A 428 -16.41 -34.12 -4.85
C LEU A 428 -16.39 -32.60 -5.00
N ASP A 429 -17.10 -32.07 -5.99
CA ASP A 429 -17.35 -30.64 -6.17
C ASP A 429 -18.76 -30.27 -5.66
N VAL A 430 -19.40 -29.23 -6.20
CA VAL A 430 -20.84 -28.99 -5.98
C VAL A 430 -21.62 -30.23 -6.44
N ASP A 431 -21.41 -30.71 -7.65
CA ASP A 431 -21.98 -31.97 -8.12
C ASP A 431 -20.95 -33.08 -8.02
N TRP A 432 -21.31 -34.19 -7.37
CA TRP A 432 -20.40 -35.31 -7.16
C TRP A 432 -20.36 -36.19 -8.41
N GLN A 433 -19.16 -36.54 -8.84
CA GLN A 433 -18.94 -37.32 -10.04
C GLN A 433 -17.87 -38.38 -9.83
N VAL A 434 -17.95 -39.44 -10.61
CA VAL A 434 -16.92 -40.48 -10.69
C VAL A 434 -16.49 -40.57 -12.15
N LEU A 435 -15.19 -40.43 -12.38
CA LEU A 435 -14.58 -40.71 -13.68
C LEU A 435 -13.90 -42.05 -13.58
N THR A 436 -14.44 -43.03 -14.32
CA THR A 436 -13.88 -44.39 -14.32
C THR A 436 -13.13 -44.62 -15.62
N ARG A 437 -11.90 -45.13 -15.49
CA ARG A 437 -11.02 -45.50 -16.60
C ARG A 437 -10.61 -46.94 -16.42
N VAL A 438 -10.90 -47.76 -17.42
CA VAL A 438 -10.50 -49.16 -17.46
C VAL A 438 -9.39 -49.33 -18.48
N ARG A 439 -8.22 -49.76 -18.02
CA ARG A 439 -7.03 -49.98 -18.84
C ARG A 439 -6.70 -51.46 -18.89
N ARG A 440 -6.54 -52.01 -20.08
CA ARG A 440 -6.10 -53.40 -20.28
C ARG A 440 -4.61 -53.55 -19.96
N LEU A 441 -4.28 -54.54 -19.13
CA LEU A 441 -2.92 -54.92 -18.78
C LEU A 441 -2.48 -56.22 -19.47
N SER A 442 -3.41 -57.09 -19.86
CA SER A 442 -3.15 -58.27 -20.69
C SER A 442 -2.89 -57.93 -22.18
N GLN A 443 -2.41 -58.89 -22.96
CA GLN A 443 -2.15 -58.70 -24.40
C GLN A 443 -3.42 -58.30 -25.17
N ALA A 444 -3.29 -57.38 -26.13
CA ALA A 444 -4.43 -56.74 -26.79
C ALA A 444 -4.91 -57.49 -28.05
N ASP A 445 -4.55 -58.75 -28.24
CA ASP A 445 -4.73 -59.43 -29.54
C ASP A 445 -6.15 -59.98 -29.76
N GLN A 446 -6.99 -60.01 -28.72
CA GLN A 446 -8.38 -60.49 -28.78
C GLN A 446 -9.37 -59.54 -28.09
N ALA A 447 -10.67 -59.71 -28.36
CA ALA A 447 -11.71 -58.96 -27.67
C ALA A 447 -11.81 -59.41 -26.19
N ALA A 448 -12.10 -58.49 -25.28
CA ALA A 448 -12.30 -58.79 -23.87
C ALA A 448 -13.66 -58.27 -23.42
N VAL A 449 -14.48 -59.17 -22.84
CA VAL A 449 -15.77 -58.82 -22.24
C VAL A 449 -15.62 -58.93 -20.73
N LEU A 450 -15.92 -57.85 -20.03
CA LEU A 450 -15.74 -57.72 -18.58
C LEU A 450 -16.94 -56.99 -17.98
N GLU A 451 -17.28 -57.32 -16.74
CA GLU A 451 -18.33 -56.64 -15.99
C GLU A 451 -17.69 -55.88 -14.84
N ILE A 452 -17.89 -54.57 -14.79
CA ILE A 452 -17.28 -53.69 -13.76
C ILE A 452 -18.39 -53.18 -12.83
N PRO A 453 -18.35 -53.48 -11.52
CA PRO A 453 -19.39 -53.02 -10.60
C PRO A 453 -19.35 -51.49 -10.44
N LEU A 454 -20.52 -50.88 -10.35
CA LEU A 454 -20.68 -49.47 -10.01
C LEU A 454 -20.58 -49.26 -8.49
N LEU A 455 -20.14 -48.08 -8.07
CA LEU A 455 -20.16 -47.69 -6.67
C LEU A 455 -21.62 -47.47 -6.19
N PRO A 456 -21.90 -47.60 -4.88
CA PRO A 456 -23.21 -47.29 -4.32
C PRO A 456 -23.64 -45.84 -4.66
N GLY A 457 -24.77 -45.69 -5.35
CA GLY A 457 -25.29 -44.38 -5.76
C GLY A 457 -24.61 -43.76 -6.99
N GLU A 458 -23.81 -44.53 -7.73
CA GLU A 458 -23.22 -44.13 -9.01
C GLU A 458 -24.22 -44.34 -10.17
N HIS A 459 -24.39 -43.32 -11.02
CA HIS A 459 -25.26 -43.33 -12.19
C HIS A 459 -24.50 -42.87 -13.44
N VAL A 460 -24.31 -43.77 -14.42
CA VAL A 460 -23.54 -43.51 -15.64
C VAL A 460 -24.24 -42.47 -16.52
N THR A 461 -23.50 -41.46 -16.96
CA THR A 461 -24.00 -40.36 -17.81
C THR A 461 -23.43 -40.36 -19.23
N THR A 462 -22.36 -41.12 -19.48
CA THR A 462 -21.77 -41.25 -20.81
C THR A 462 -22.69 -42.05 -21.73
N PRO A 463 -23.03 -41.52 -22.92
CA PRO A 463 -23.76 -42.29 -23.93
C PRO A 463 -23.00 -43.55 -24.33
N ASP A 464 -23.70 -44.58 -24.81
CA ASP A 464 -23.12 -45.82 -25.36
C ASP A 464 -22.49 -46.79 -24.33
N ILE A 465 -22.54 -46.48 -23.03
CA ILE A 465 -22.15 -47.40 -21.95
C ILE A 465 -23.40 -48.12 -21.43
N GLN A 466 -23.41 -49.45 -21.53
CA GLN A 466 -24.54 -50.26 -21.04
C GLN A 466 -24.34 -50.66 -19.58
N VAL A 467 -25.39 -50.45 -18.79
CA VAL A 467 -25.45 -50.83 -17.37
C VAL A 467 -26.52 -51.90 -17.20
N GLN A 468 -26.15 -53.03 -16.61
CA GLN A 468 -27.05 -54.13 -16.27
C GLN A 468 -26.79 -54.57 -14.84
N ASP A 469 -27.85 -54.68 -14.02
CA ASP A 469 -27.78 -55.15 -12.62
C ASP A 469 -26.72 -54.43 -11.74
N GLY A 470 -26.52 -53.13 -11.96
CA GLY A 470 -25.54 -52.32 -11.21
C GLY A 470 -24.09 -52.51 -11.66
N GLN A 471 -23.87 -53.18 -12.80
CA GLN A 471 -22.56 -53.42 -13.39
C GLN A 471 -22.51 -52.83 -14.81
N VAL A 472 -21.35 -52.34 -15.20
CA VAL A 472 -21.07 -51.88 -16.56
C VAL A 472 -20.58 -53.06 -17.39
N LEU A 473 -21.30 -53.39 -18.45
CA LEU A 473 -20.87 -54.39 -19.41
C LEU A 473 -19.88 -53.76 -20.39
N LEU A 474 -18.62 -54.15 -20.27
CA LEU A 474 -17.51 -53.64 -21.05
C LEU A 474 -17.18 -54.59 -22.19
N ASN A 475 -17.17 -54.11 -23.43
CA ASN A 475 -16.63 -54.86 -24.57
C ASN A 475 -15.46 -54.10 -25.17
N LEU A 476 -14.24 -54.60 -24.96
CA LEU A 476 -13.02 -54.02 -25.51
C LEU A 476 -12.62 -54.77 -26.78
N SER A 477 -12.59 -54.08 -27.91
CA SER A 477 -12.15 -54.62 -29.19
C SER A 477 -10.68 -55.07 -29.17
N PRO A 478 -10.23 -55.95 -30.09
CA PRO A 478 -8.81 -56.22 -30.30
C PRO A 478 -8.06 -54.89 -30.54
N LYS A 479 -6.89 -54.74 -29.91
CA LYS A 479 -6.04 -53.53 -29.86
C LYS A 479 -6.60 -52.35 -29.06
N GLN A 480 -7.80 -52.45 -28.50
CA GLN A 480 -8.32 -51.43 -27.59
C GLN A 480 -7.76 -51.65 -26.18
N THR A 481 -6.90 -50.74 -25.75
CA THR A 481 -6.21 -50.81 -24.46
C THR A 481 -6.90 -50.03 -23.35
N GLU A 482 -7.89 -49.21 -23.68
CA GLU A 482 -8.52 -48.29 -22.73
C GLU A 482 -9.96 -47.92 -23.11
N ILE A 483 -10.80 -47.74 -22.10
CA ILE A 483 -12.13 -47.16 -22.20
C ILE A 483 -12.43 -46.32 -20.95
N ARG A 484 -13.27 -45.28 -21.09
CA ARG A 484 -13.56 -44.32 -20.03
C ARG A 484 -15.04 -43.94 -20.04
N TRP A 485 -15.60 -43.70 -18.86
CA TRP A 485 -16.92 -43.12 -18.71
C TRP A 485 -17.00 -42.20 -17.49
N THR A 486 -18.04 -41.40 -17.45
CA THR A 486 -18.36 -40.48 -16.37
C THR A 486 -19.72 -40.82 -15.80
N ALA A 487 -19.82 -40.81 -14.48
CA ALA A 487 -21.03 -41.04 -13.73
C ALA A 487 -21.26 -39.92 -12.70
N THR A 488 -22.52 -39.64 -12.39
CA THR A 488 -22.91 -38.83 -11.22
C THR A 488 -23.00 -39.71 -10.00
N LEU A 489 -22.56 -39.20 -8.85
CA LEU A 489 -22.61 -39.90 -7.57
C LEU A 489 -23.58 -39.19 -6.63
N ASN A 490 -24.45 -39.94 -5.96
CA ASN A 490 -25.34 -39.37 -4.95
C ASN A 490 -24.54 -38.84 -3.75
N ARG A 491 -24.93 -37.68 -3.21
CA ARG A 491 -24.29 -37.11 -2.01
C ARG A 491 -24.62 -37.96 -0.78
N ALA A 492 -23.61 -38.24 0.02
CA ALA A 492 -23.74 -38.97 1.28
C ALA A 492 -22.69 -38.47 2.28
N ASP A 493 -23.02 -38.45 3.58
CA ASP A 493 -22.08 -38.06 4.64
C ASP A 493 -20.97 -39.13 4.82
N GLU A 494 -21.23 -40.35 4.36
CA GLU A 494 -20.32 -41.48 4.39
C GLU A 494 -20.33 -42.20 3.03
N LEU A 495 -19.15 -42.34 2.42
CA LEU A 495 -18.93 -43.13 1.21
C LEU A 495 -18.05 -44.33 1.56
N ILE A 496 -18.55 -45.54 1.29
CA ILE A 496 -17.81 -46.79 1.47
C ILE A 496 -17.34 -47.27 0.10
N LEU A 497 -16.04 -47.22 -0.13
CA LEU A 497 -15.39 -47.79 -1.32
C LEU A 497 -14.93 -49.20 -0.96
N GLN A 498 -15.50 -50.20 -1.63
CA GLN A 498 -15.16 -51.61 -1.43
C GLN A 498 -14.59 -52.19 -2.71
N ALA A 499 -13.44 -52.84 -2.62
CA ALA A 499 -12.79 -53.48 -3.76
C ALA A 499 -13.48 -54.80 -4.09
N THR A 500 -13.65 -55.03 -5.39
CA THR A 500 -14.31 -56.23 -5.90
C THR A 500 -13.48 -57.47 -5.56
N ASP A 501 -14.13 -58.54 -5.11
CA ASP A 501 -13.47 -59.83 -4.84
C ASP A 501 -13.26 -60.63 -6.14
N ARG A 502 -12.39 -60.10 -7.02
CA ARG A 502 -12.14 -60.62 -8.37
C ARG A 502 -10.64 -60.62 -8.68
N GLU A 503 -10.17 -61.67 -9.36
CA GLU A 503 -8.75 -61.84 -9.72
C GLU A 503 -8.41 -61.32 -11.13
N ASP A 504 -9.42 -61.00 -11.93
CA ASP A 504 -9.26 -60.52 -13.31
C ASP A 504 -9.13 -58.99 -13.42
N LEU A 505 -9.19 -58.28 -12.29
CA LEU A 505 -9.00 -56.84 -12.23
C LEU A 505 -8.24 -56.38 -10.99
N VAL A 506 -7.66 -55.18 -11.08
CA VAL A 506 -7.11 -54.43 -9.94
C VAL A 506 -7.68 -53.02 -9.93
N GLU A 507 -7.88 -52.46 -8.75
CA GLU A 507 -8.52 -51.16 -8.58
C GLU A 507 -7.52 -50.10 -8.09
N VAL A 508 -7.73 -48.86 -8.55
CA VAL A 508 -7.04 -47.67 -8.05
C VAL A 508 -8.09 -46.61 -7.80
N TRP A 509 -8.15 -46.08 -6.59
CA TRP A 509 -9.10 -45.03 -6.23
C TRP A 509 -8.35 -43.75 -5.95
N GLN A 510 -8.77 -42.65 -6.57
CA GLN A 510 -8.24 -41.32 -6.32
C GLN A 510 -9.38 -40.39 -5.93
N LEU A 511 -9.11 -39.46 -5.02
CA LEU A 511 -10.09 -38.48 -4.56
C LEU A 511 -9.63 -37.07 -4.88
N HIS A 512 -10.53 -36.29 -5.47
CA HIS A 512 -10.40 -34.86 -5.69
C HIS A 512 -11.57 -34.15 -5.00
N ALA A 513 -11.34 -33.62 -3.79
CA ALA A 513 -12.34 -32.89 -3.03
C ALA A 513 -12.15 -31.38 -3.14
N ASN A 514 -13.21 -30.65 -3.48
CA ASN A 514 -13.25 -29.19 -3.41
C ASN A 514 -13.11 -28.73 -1.94
N PRO A 515 -12.40 -27.63 -1.62
CA PRO A 515 -12.34 -27.03 -0.27
C PRO A 515 -13.68 -26.77 0.42
N LEU A 516 -14.80 -26.82 -0.30
CA LEU A 516 -16.15 -26.86 0.26
C LEU A 516 -16.42 -28.07 1.16
N TRP A 517 -15.64 -29.15 1.03
CA TRP A 517 -15.82 -30.41 1.74
C TRP A 517 -14.58 -30.74 2.57
N GLN A 518 -14.80 -31.15 3.81
CA GLN A 518 -13.79 -31.78 4.64
C GLN A 518 -13.97 -33.30 4.55
N VAL A 519 -12.96 -33.99 4.00
CA VAL A 519 -12.98 -35.45 3.89
C VAL A 519 -12.00 -36.07 4.87
N ARG A 520 -12.44 -37.07 5.64
CA ARG A 520 -11.57 -37.93 6.45
C ARG A 520 -11.70 -39.37 5.96
N SER A 521 -10.58 -40.05 5.85
CA SER A 521 -10.51 -41.43 5.37
C SER A 521 -10.13 -42.39 6.50
N ALA A 522 -10.79 -43.55 6.58
CA ALA A 522 -10.44 -44.67 7.45
C ALA A 522 -10.36 -45.98 6.63
N GLY A 523 -9.58 -46.95 7.10
CA GLY A 523 -9.34 -48.22 6.40
C GLY A 523 -7.89 -48.37 5.95
N ILE A 524 -7.67 -48.80 4.72
CA ILE A 524 -6.34 -49.04 4.16
C ILE A 524 -5.52 -47.74 4.01
N PRO A 525 -4.17 -47.81 4.13
CA PRO A 525 -3.32 -46.63 4.07
C PRO A 525 -3.28 -46.00 2.67
N MET A 526 -3.14 -44.68 2.63
CA MET A 526 -2.93 -43.93 1.38
C MET A 526 -1.53 -44.19 0.80
N VAL A 527 -1.45 -44.47 -0.50
CA VAL A 527 -0.19 -44.71 -1.22
C VAL A 527 0.45 -43.38 -1.65
N ARG A 528 -0.39 -42.40 -1.99
CA ARG A 528 0.01 -41.03 -2.33
C ARG A 528 -0.96 -40.06 -1.66
N ARG A 529 -0.47 -38.92 -1.18
CA ARG A 529 -1.28 -37.87 -0.52
C ARG A 529 -1.42 -36.60 -1.36
N ILE A 530 -0.40 -36.28 -2.14
CA ILE A 530 -0.28 -35.05 -2.90
C ILE A 530 0.12 -35.42 -4.33
N ASP A 531 -0.52 -34.78 -5.32
CA ASP A 531 -0.17 -34.97 -6.72
C ASP A 531 1.13 -34.22 -7.12
N ALA A 532 1.53 -34.33 -8.38
CA ALA A 532 2.72 -33.64 -8.90
C ALA A 532 2.59 -32.09 -8.91
N ALA A 533 1.38 -31.56 -8.77
CA ALA A 533 1.08 -30.13 -8.74
C ALA A 533 0.98 -29.56 -7.33
N GLY A 534 1.17 -30.38 -6.29
CA GLY A 534 1.09 -29.96 -4.89
C GLY A 534 -0.34 -29.95 -4.32
N GLN A 535 -1.32 -30.52 -5.02
CA GLN A 535 -2.73 -30.57 -4.58
C GLN A 535 -3.01 -31.83 -3.76
N TRP A 536 -3.93 -31.73 -2.79
CA TRP A 536 -4.37 -32.87 -2.00
C TRP A 536 -5.21 -33.80 -2.88
N ALA A 537 -4.64 -34.97 -3.20
CA ALA A 537 -5.23 -35.98 -4.08
C ALA A 537 -4.82 -37.37 -3.57
N PRO A 538 -5.46 -37.88 -2.50
CA PRO A 538 -5.09 -39.16 -1.95
C PRO A 538 -5.41 -40.30 -2.92
N GLU A 539 -4.51 -41.28 -2.99
CA GLU A 539 -4.62 -42.47 -3.83
C GLU A 539 -4.59 -43.73 -2.96
N TRP A 540 -5.52 -44.66 -3.22
CA TRP A 540 -5.59 -45.99 -2.61
C TRP A 540 -5.50 -47.08 -3.69
N ARG A 541 -4.86 -48.20 -3.33
CA ARG A 541 -4.71 -49.39 -4.19
C ARG A 541 -5.12 -50.62 -3.39
N PRO A 542 -6.43 -50.87 -3.26
CA PRO A 542 -6.94 -51.96 -2.43
C PRO A 542 -6.65 -53.34 -3.04
N TRP A 543 -6.47 -54.33 -2.18
CA TRP A 543 -6.58 -55.74 -2.52
C TRP A 543 -8.06 -56.19 -2.58
N PRO A 544 -8.37 -57.32 -3.25
CA PRO A 544 -9.72 -57.88 -3.27
C PRO A 544 -10.34 -57.96 -1.86
N GLY A 545 -11.54 -57.40 -1.70
CA GLY A 545 -12.27 -57.36 -0.43
C GLY A 545 -11.87 -56.25 0.55
N GLU A 546 -10.81 -55.47 0.30
CA GLU A 546 -10.46 -54.33 1.15
C GLU A 546 -11.41 -53.13 0.96
N GLN A 547 -11.48 -52.26 1.96
CA GLN A 547 -12.37 -51.10 1.95
C GLN A 547 -11.70 -49.81 2.45
N VAL A 548 -12.19 -48.68 1.93
CA VAL A 548 -11.93 -47.32 2.41
C VAL A 548 -13.26 -46.65 2.73
N THR A 549 -13.38 -46.14 3.95
CA THR A 549 -14.51 -45.31 4.37
C THR A 549 -14.11 -43.85 4.29
N LEU A 550 -14.84 -43.04 3.53
CA LEU A 550 -14.69 -41.60 3.44
C LEU A 550 -15.86 -40.92 4.15
N THR A 551 -15.59 -40.25 5.28
CA THR A 551 -16.57 -39.37 5.93
C THR A 551 -16.42 -37.97 5.36
N VAL A 552 -17.49 -37.43 4.79
CA VAL A 552 -17.51 -36.13 4.09
C VAL A 552 -18.41 -35.18 4.85
N ASP A 553 -17.84 -34.06 5.32
CA ASP A 553 -18.59 -33.03 6.04
C ASP A 553 -18.44 -31.68 5.36
N ARG A 554 -19.47 -30.83 5.44
CA ARG A 554 -19.40 -29.45 4.95
C ARG A 554 -19.13 -28.54 6.15
N PRO A 555 -17.94 -27.93 6.26
CA PRO A 555 -17.63 -27.05 7.38
C PRO A 555 -18.60 -25.88 7.45
N GLU A 556 -19.08 -25.56 8.66
CA GLU A 556 -19.92 -24.40 8.89
C GLU A 556 -19.17 -23.10 8.59
N GLY A 557 -19.83 -22.16 7.90
CA GLY A 557 -19.27 -20.85 7.61
C GLY A 557 -19.06 -20.03 8.89
N ALA A 558 -17.88 -19.44 9.05
CA ALA A 558 -17.61 -18.55 10.18
C ALA A 558 -18.60 -17.36 10.20
N PRO A 559 -18.99 -16.85 11.38
CA PRO A 559 -19.80 -15.65 11.49
C PRO A 559 -19.01 -14.42 11.00
N GLY A 560 -19.64 -13.56 10.18
CA GLY A 560 -19.01 -12.33 9.71
C GLY A 560 -19.97 -11.42 8.95
N GLY A 561 -19.64 -10.12 8.94
CA GLY A 561 -20.42 -9.12 8.23
C GLY A 561 -20.37 -9.31 6.71
N THR A 562 -21.49 -9.04 6.05
CA THR A 562 -21.62 -8.99 4.59
C THR A 562 -21.54 -7.56 4.04
N VAL A 563 -21.42 -6.57 4.93
CA VAL A 563 -21.30 -5.13 4.63
C VAL A 563 -20.16 -4.57 5.48
N THR A 564 -19.23 -3.87 4.83
CA THR A 564 -18.10 -3.19 5.47
C THR A 564 -18.00 -1.77 4.94
N ILE A 565 -17.96 -0.78 5.84
CA ILE A 565 -17.75 0.63 5.46
C ILE A 565 -16.25 0.93 5.47
N ASP A 566 -15.64 0.90 4.29
CA ASP A 566 -14.19 1.10 4.08
C ASP A 566 -13.75 2.57 4.19
N ARG A 567 -14.70 3.52 4.07
CA ARG A 567 -14.47 4.95 4.29
C ARG A 567 -15.74 5.66 4.71
N SER A 568 -15.64 6.57 5.67
CA SER A 568 -16.70 7.55 5.97
C SER A 568 -16.13 8.96 6.00
N GLN A 569 -16.73 9.91 5.28
CA GLN A 569 -16.27 11.29 5.23
C GLN A 569 -17.45 12.24 5.43
N LEU A 570 -17.51 12.91 6.58
CA LEU A 570 -18.47 13.95 6.88
C LEU A 570 -17.89 15.33 6.57
N ARG A 571 -18.56 16.12 5.74
CA ARG A 571 -18.23 17.51 5.43
C ARG A 571 -19.35 18.42 5.89
N LEU A 572 -19.00 19.46 6.64
CA LEU A 572 -19.94 20.41 7.24
C LEU A 572 -19.59 21.83 6.79
N ASN A 573 -20.59 22.53 6.28
CA ASN A 573 -20.56 23.94 5.92
C ASN A 573 -21.66 24.66 6.72
N PRO A 574 -21.37 25.10 7.95
CA PRO A 574 -22.33 25.83 8.77
C PRO A 574 -22.59 27.22 8.19
N GLY A 575 -23.87 27.56 7.99
CA GLY A 575 -24.31 28.91 7.68
C GLY A 575 -24.78 29.65 8.92
N ARG A 576 -25.34 30.85 8.72
CA ARG A 576 -25.89 31.68 9.82
C ARG A 576 -27.23 31.20 10.38
N ARG A 577 -27.95 30.35 9.64
CA ARG A 577 -29.30 29.85 9.97
C ARG A 577 -29.45 28.37 9.61
N LEU A 578 -28.94 28.01 8.44
CA LEU A 578 -28.93 26.64 7.92
C LEU A 578 -27.49 26.16 7.80
N SER A 579 -27.24 24.94 8.25
CA SER A 579 -25.97 24.23 8.06
C SER A 579 -26.16 23.14 7.01
N GLU A 580 -25.24 23.07 6.05
CA GLU A 580 -25.23 22.03 5.03
C GLU A 580 -24.22 20.95 5.41
N ALA A 581 -24.62 19.69 5.24
CA ALA A 581 -23.82 18.54 5.57
C ALA A 581 -23.83 17.54 4.41
N SER A 582 -22.67 16.94 4.14
CA SER A 582 -22.48 15.93 3.11
C SER A 582 -21.70 14.76 3.69
N LEU A 583 -22.26 13.56 3.63
CA LEU A 583 -21.64 12.31 4.06
C LEU A 583 -21.32 11.46 2.85
N ASP A 584 -20.04 11.17 2.64
CA ASP A 584 -19.51 10.34 1.56
C ASP A 584 -18.99 9.03 2.16
N LEU A 585 -19.62 7.92 1.77
CA LEU A 585 -19.34 6.58 2.24
C LEU A 585 -18.81 5.73 1.09
N SER A 586 -17.79 4.91 1.36
CA SER A 586 -17.41 3.79 0.51
C SER A 586 -17.76 2.50 1.23
N ILE A 587 -18.70 1.75 0.65
CA ILE A 587 -19.28 0.55 1.26
C ILE A 587 -18.97 -0.64 0.35
N ARG A 588 -18.41 -1.69 0.94
CA ARG A 588 -18.17 -2.97 0.29
C ARG A 588 -19.17 -3.98 0.81
N THR A 589 -19.87 -4.61 -0.12
CA THR A 589 -21.01 -5.48 0.16
C THR A 589 -20.86 -6.78 -0.63
N SER A 590 -21.04 -7.93 0.01
CA SER A 590 -21.01 -9.24 -0.67
C SER A 590 -22.39 -9.74 -1.11
N ARG A 591 -23.45 -9.24 -0.48
CA ARG A 591 -24.84 -9.59 -0.75
C ARG A 591 -25.71 -8.34 -0.76
N GLY A 592 -26.54 -8.20 -1.78
CA GLY A 592 -27.49 -7.08 -1.85
C GLY A 592 -28.49 -7.09 -0.69
N GLY A 593 -28.87 -5.91 -0.22
CA GLY A 593 -29.78 -5.74 0.91
C GLY A 593 -29.87 -4.30 1.37
N ASP A 594 -30.71 -4.07 2.37
CA ASP A 594 -30.97 -2.75 2.92
C ASP A 594 -29.99 -2.42 4.05
N HIS A 595 -29.39 -1.23 3.98
CA HIS A 595 -28.52 -0.70 5.01
C HIS A 595 -29.03 0.65 5.51
N ALA A 596 -29.32 0.75 6.82
CA ALA A 596 -29.92 1.95 7.40
C ALA A 596 -28.86 2.87 8.02
N VAL A 597 -28.89 4.15 7.62
CA VAL A 597 -28.10 5.23 8.23
C VAL A 597 -29.04 6.15 9.02
N THR A 598 -28.68 6.50 10.25
CA THR A 598 -29.46 7.41 11.10
C THR A 598 -28.85 8.80 11.11
N LEU A 599 -29.58 9.75 10.53
CA LEU A 599 -29.28 11.18 10.47
C LEU A 599 -29.48 11.87 11.83
N PRO A 600 -28.87 13.05 12.05
CA PRO A 600 -29.02 13.80 13.30
C PRO A 600 -30.45 14.35 13.46
N PRO A 601 -30.88 14.68 14.69
CA PRO A 601 -32.21 15.24 14.92
C PRO A 601 -32.35 16.60 14.22
N GLY A 602 -33.49 16.82 13.54
CA GLY A 602 -33.75 18.05 12.77
C GLY A 602 -33.08 18.11 11.38
N ALA A 603 -32.44 17.03 10.93
CA ALA A 603 -31.91 16.93 9.58
C ALA A 603 -33.02 16.66 8.56
N THR A 604 -32.94 17.36 7.43
CA THR A 604 -33.78 17.14 6.25
C THR A 604 -32.91 16.68 5.08
N LEU A 605 -33.10 15.44 4.63
CA LEU A 605 -32.38 14.88 3.49
C LEU A 605 -32.72 15.68 2.22
N THR A 606 -31.69 16.24 1.59
CA THR A 606 -31.83 17.02 0.35
C THR A 606 -31.60 16.15 -0.88
N SER A 607 -30.58 15.29 -0.84
CA SER A 607 -30.30 14.36 -1.93
C SER A 607 -29.56 13.12 -1.43
N ALA A 608 -29.78 11.99 -2.11
CA ALA A 608 -29.01 10.77 -1.93
C ALA A 608 -28.52 10.28 -3.29
N ARG A 609 -27.23 9.95 -3.38
CA ARG A 609 -26.62 9.41 -4.59
C ARG A 609 -25.94 8.08 -4.27
N ILE A 610 -26.13 7.08 -5.13
CA ILE A 610 -25.41 5.81 -5.09
C ILE A 610 -24.71 5.66 -6.44
N ASP A 611 -23.38 5.53 -6.41
CA ASP A 611 -22.53 5.43 -7.61
C ASP A 611 -22.79 6.59 -8.60
N GLU A 612 -22.84 7.81 -8.05
CA GLU A 612 -23.12 9.08 -8.74
C GLU A 612 -24.55 9.24 -9.29
N VAL A 613 -25.38 8.19 -9.23
CA VAL A 613 -26.78 8.23 -9.66
C VAL A 613 -27.68 8.69 -8.50
N VAL A 614 -28.54 9.69 -8.75
CA VAL A 614 -29.51 10.18 -7.77
C VAL A 614 -30.56 9.11 -7.51
N GLN A 615 -30.74 8.76 -6.23
CA GLN A 615 -31.73 7.79 -5.78
C GLN A 615 -32.86 8.54 -5.06
N PRO A 616 -34.14 8.23 -5.36
CA PRO A 616 -35.29 8.86 -4.73
C PRO A 616 -35.57 8.27 -3.34
N LEU A 617 -34.57 8.30 -2.45
CA LEU A 617 -34.68 7.76 -1.11
C LEU A 617 -35.55 8.67 -0.23
N ARG A 618 -36.49 8.08 0.52
CA ARG A 618 -37.29 8.79 1.52
C ARG A 618 -36.68 8.61 2.90
N GLN A 619 -36.51 9.72 3.60
CA GLN A 619 -36.19 9.72 5.02
C GLN A 619 -37.44 9.32 5.82
N GLN A 620 -37.31 8.29 6.67
CA GLN A 620 -38.33 7.87 7.62
C GLN A 620 -37.87 8.28 9.03
N ASP A 621 -38.51 9.30 9.60
CA ASP A 621 -38.06 10.00 10.82
C ASP A 621 -36.62 10.51 10.71
N ARG A 622 -35.65 9.75 11.21
CA ARG A 622 -34.21 10.04 11.13
C ARG A 622 -33.44 9.00 10.32
N ARG A 623 -34.08 7.92 9.87
CA ARG A 623 -33.42 6.81 9.16
C ARG A 623 -33.55 6.99 7.65
N VAL A 624 -32.45 6.73 6.96
CA VAL A 624 -32.37 6.65 5.50
C VAL A 624 -31.92 5.24 5.16
N VAL A 625 -32.77 4.50 4.45
CA VAL A 625 -32.50 3.12 4.04
C VAL A 625 -31.82 3.15 2.67
N LEU A 626 -30.62 2.58 2.59
CA LEU A 626 -29.78 2.51 1.41
C LEU A 626 -29.92 1.11 0.78
N PRO A 627 -30.45 0.99 -0.45
CA PRO A 627 -30.47 -0.27 -1.18
C PRO A 627 -29.07 -0.56 -1.74
N LEU A 628 -28.37 -1.54 -1.17
CA LEU A 628 -27.02 -1.93 -1.58
C LEU A 628 -27.06 -3.15 -2.51
N VAL A 629 -26.11 -3.22 -3.44
CA VAL A 629 -25.85 -4.36 -4.33
C VAL A 629 -24.46 -4.95 -4.07
N PRO A 630 -24.20 -6.23 -4.44
CA PRO A 630 -22.87 -6.82 -4.31
C PRO A 630 -21.81 -6.03 -5.08
N GLY A 631 -20.68 -5.72 -4.43
CA GLY A 631 -19.59 -4.91 -4.98
C GLY A 631 -19.12 -3.82 -4.03
N VAL A 632 -18.32 -2.90 -4.55
CA VAL A 632 -17.95 -1.66 -3.85
C VAL A 632 -18.79 -0.53 -4.42
N GLN A 633 -19.48 0.18 -3.55
CA GLN A 633 -20.37 1.28 -3.91
C GLN A 633 -19.98 2.56 -3.17
N ARG A 634 -20.21 3.69 -3.80
CA ARG A 634 -20.05 5.01 -3.20
C ARG A 634 -21.42 5.63 -2.93
N VAL A 635 -21.71 5.91 -1.67
CA VAL A 635 -22.96 6.54 -1.26
C VAL A 635 -22.69 7.96 -0.77
N VAL A 636 -23.39 8.94 -1.32
CA VAL A 636 -23.32 10.33 -0.90
C VAL A 636 -24.69 10.81 -0.43
N LEU A 637 -24.77 11.23 0.83
CA LEU A 637 -25.98 11.78 1.45
C LEU A 637 -25.76 13.26 1.75
N ASP A 638 -26.63 14.12 1.21
CA ASP A 638 -26.61 15.56 1.50
C ASP A 638 -27.87 15.93 2.28
N TRP A 639 -27.70 16.62 3.41
CA TRP A 639 -28.81 17.11 4.23
C TRP A 639 -28.58 18.52 4.74
N ARG A 640 -29.68 19.14 5.17
CA ARG A 640 -29.69 20.45 5.80
C ARG A 640 -30.22 20.34 7.22
N GLU A 641 -29.64 21.10 8.12
CA GLU A 641 -30.10 21.22 9.51
C GLU A 641 -30.19 22.69 9.93
N GLU A 642 -31.24 23.04 10.66
CA GLU A 642 -31.40 24.35 11.28
C GLU A 642 -30.58 24.39 12.57
N ARG A 643 -29.34 24.86 12.44
CA ARG A 643 -28.41 24.96 13.57
C ARG A 643 -27.56 26.21 13.45
N ASP A 644 -27.60 27.03 14.49
CA ASP A 644 -26.83 28.26 14.58
C ASP A 644 -25.35 27.98 14.92
N PHE A 645 -24.47 28.75 14.27
CA PHE A 645 -23.04 28.72 14.55
C PHE A 645 -22.67 29.76 15.63
N GLY A 646 -22.68 29.33 16.89
CA GLY A 646 -22.41 30.16 18.07
C GLY A 646 -20.96 30.11 18.58
N THR A 647 -20.77 30.56 19.84
CA THR A 647 -19.48 30.53 20.54
C THR A 647 -18.95 29.12 20.73
N ARG A 648 -19.84 28.16 20.95
CA ARG A 648 -19.52 26.73 20.98
C ARG A 648 -20.35 26.05 19.91
N TYR A 649 -19.68 25.33 19.01
CA TYR A 649 -20.34 24.54 17.97
C TYR A 649 -19.86 23.10 18.08
N THR A 650 -20.79 22.15 18.08
CA THR A 650 -20.50 20.71 18.09
C THR A 650 -21.10 20.11 16.83
N THR A 651 -20.33 19.29 16.13
CA THR A 651 -20.78 18.63 14.90
C THR A 651 -21.90 17.62 15.20
N PRO A 652 -22.83 17.39 14.27
CA PRO A 652 -23.89 16.42 14.46
C PRO A 652 -23.36 14.99 14.67
N GLU A 653 -24.11 14.22 15.46
CA GLU A 653 -23.93 12.78 15.61
C GLU A 653 -24.68 12.05 14.49
N VAL A 654 -23.97 11.20 13.75
CA VAL A 654 -24.52 10.40 12.65
C VAL A 654 -24.19 8.94 12.92
N ASP A 655 -25.19 8.07 12.95
CA ASP A 655 -24.98 6.64 13.13
C ASP A 655 -25.07 5.93 11.78
N LEU A 656 -24.01 5.22 11.42
CA LEU A 656 -23.92 4.47 10.17
C LEU A 656 -24.57 3.09 10.27
N GLY A 657 -25.06 2.67 11.44
CA GLY A 657 -25.67 1.35 11.64
C GLY A 657 -24.71 0.16 11.53
N SER A 658 -23.42 0.42 11.27
CA SER A 658 -22.35 -0.57 11.25
C SER A 658 -20.99 0.09 11.52
N PRO A 659 -19.97 -0.67 11.97
CA PRO A 659 -18.62 -0.15 12.16
C PRO A 659 -18.02 0.39 10.85
N SER A 660 -17.22 1.45 10.96
CA SER A 660 -16.55 2.10 9.83
C SER A 660 -15.06 2.28 10.11
N VAL A 661 -14.27 2.31 9.04
CA VAL A 661 -12.86 2.71 9.09
C VAL A 661 -12.62 3.96 8.24
N ASN A 662 -11.46 4.58 8.44
CA ASN A 662 -11.05 5.77 7.68
C ASN A 662 -12.05 6.92 7.78
N GLY A 663 -12.53 7.19 9.00
CA GLY A 663 -13.48 8.26 9.29
C GLY A 663 -12.83 9.62 9.21
N GLY A 664 -13.25 10.45 8.27
CA GLY A 664 -12.85 11.85 8.11
C GLY A 664 -13.97 12.80 8.47
N LEU A 665 -13.66 13.87 9.20
CA LEU A 665 -14.58 14.95 9.51
C LEU A 665 -13.97 16.28 9.07
N SER A 666 -14.69 17.04 8.27
CA SER A 666 -14.24 18.32 7.71
C SER A 666 -15.26 19.40 8.06
N LEU A 667 -14.85 20.39 8.85
CA LEU A 667 -15.68 21.55 9.22
C LEU A 667 -15.10 22.81 8.58
N ARG A 668 -15.89 23.49 7.74
CA ARG A 668 -15.52 24.80 7.20
C ARG A 668 -16.00 25.90 8.15
N LEU A 669 -15.07 26.65 8.73
CA LEU A 669 -15.37 27.72 9.68
C LEU A 669 -15.89 28.98 8.95
N PRO A 670 -16.96 29.63 9.44
CA PRO A 670 -17.39 30.93 8.89
C PRO A 670 -16.30 31.99 9.01
N ARG A 671 -16.15 32.85 7.99
CA ARG A 671 -15.06 33.85 7.89
C ARG A 671 -15.14 34.98 8.92
N ASP A 672 -16.29 35.18 9.56
CA ASP A 672 -16.51 36.19 10.60
C ASP A 672 -16.18 35.70 12.02
N ARG A 673 -15.58 34.50 12.14
CA ARG A 673 -15.28 33.84 13.41
C ARG A 673 -13.77 33.67 13.63
N TRP A 674 -13.35 33.95 14.85
CA TRP A 674 -12.01 33.68 15.39
C TRP A 674 -12.03 32.34 16.14
N LEU A 675 -11.18 31.39 15.75
CA LEU A 675 -11.09 30.07 16.38
C LEU A 675 -10.22 30.15 17.63
N LEU A 676 -10.78 29.77 18.78
CA LEU A 676 -10.09 29.76 20.06
C LEU A 676 -9.66 28.37 20.46
N TRP A 677 -10.52 27.37 20.25
CA TRP A 677 -10.24 25.99 20.63
C TRP A 677 -10.90 25.02 19.67
N ALA A 678 -10.28 23.86 19.48
CA ALA A 678 -10.83 22.75 18.74
C ALA A 678 -10.55 21.45 19.50
N ASN A 679 -11.57 20.60 19.59
CA ASN A 679 -11.54 19.30 20.24
C ASN A 679 -12.28 18.28 19.36
N GLY A 680 -11.90 17.01 19.40
CA GLY A 680 -12.54 15.98 18.58
C GLY A 680 -11.75 14.69 18.49
N PRO A 681 -11.90 13.94 17.39
CA PRO A 681 -11.21 12.68 17.13
C PRO A 681 -9.68 12.77 17.24
N VAL A 682 -9.04 11.61 17.40
CA VAL A 682 -7.61 11.43 17.76
C VAL A 682 -6.65 12.29 16.92
N MET A 683 -6.84 12.33 15.60
CA MET A 683 -6.07 13.21 14.72
C MET A 683 -6.91 14.41 14.32
N GLY A 684 -6.52 15.63 14.71
CA GLY A 684 -7.32 16.82 14.48
C GLY A 684 -6.53 18.13 14.44
N PRO A 685 -7.21 19.26 14.18
CA PRO A 685 -6.64 20.60 14.26
C PRO A 685 -6.13 20.91 15.67
N ALA A 686 -5.09 21.73 15.71
CA ALA A 686 -4.49 22.25 16.93
C ALA A 686 -4.30 23.76 16.81
N VAL A 687 -4.73 24.47 17.85
CA VAL A 687 -4.62 25.94 17.93
C VAL A 687 -3.31 26.28 18.63
N LEU A 688 -2.26 26.52 17.83
CA LEU A 688 -0.88 26.66 18.31
C LEU A 688 -0.62 27.90 19.18
N PHE A 689 -1.55 28.87 19.13
CA PHE A 689 -1.49 30.12 19.87
C PHE A 689 -1.31 29.91 21.38
N TRP A 690 -2.00 28.93 21.97
CA TRP A 690 -1.95 28.69 23.43
C TRP A 690 -0.56 28.27 23.91
N GLY A 691 0.21 27.54 23.10
CA GLY A 691 1.59 27.22 23.42
C GLY A 691 2.51 28.45 23.42
N VAL A 692 2.28 29.39 22.49
CA VAL A 692 3.01 30.66 22.45
C VAL A 692 2.64 31.52 23.66
N LEU A 693 1.35 31.58 24.00
CA LEU A 693 0.84 32.33 25.15
C LEU A 693 1.44 31.83 26.47
N ALA A 694 1.57 30.52 26.64
CA ALA A 694 2.21 29.93 27.81
C ALA A 694 3.70 30.33 27.93
N VAL A 695 4.44 30.34 26.82
CA VAL A 695 5.84 30.82 26.81
C VAL A 695 5.94 32.32 27.08
N ILE A 696 5.02 33.12 26.54
CA ILE A 696 4.93 34.56 26.84
C ILE A 696 4.67 34.76 28.35
N LEU A 697 3.79 33.98 28.96
CA LEU A 697 3.52 34.04 30.40
C LEU A 697 4.78 33.71 31.21
N ILE A 698 5.50 32.64 30.88
CA ILE A 698 6.76 32.27 31.53
C ILE A 698 7.80 33.38 31.35
N GLY A 699 7.97 33.88 30.12
CA GLY A 699 8.88 34.97 29.79
C GLY A 699 8.56 36.27 30.55
N ALA A 700 7.28 36.62 30.67
CA ALA A 700 6.81 37.79 31.41
C ALA A 700 7.07 37.69 32.92
N LEU A 701 6.90 36.50 33.51
CA LEU A 701 7.24 36.22 34.91
C LEU A 701 8.76 36.33 35.14
N VAL A 702 9.57 35.82 34.22
CA VAL A 702 11.04 35.93 34.28
C VAL A 702 11.49 37.38 34.14
N LEU A 703 11.04 38.09 33.09
CA LEU A 703 11.36 39.50 32.84
C LEU A 703 10.91 40.41 34.00
N GLY A 704 9.72 40.17 34.55
CA GLY A 704 9.21 40.91 35.71
C GLY A 704 10.05 40.72 36.98
N ARG A 705 10.74 39.59 37.14
CA ARG A 705 11.67 39.36 38.27
C ARG A 705 13.09 39.83 38.02
N MET A 706 13.49 40.09 36.78
CA MET A 706 14.85 40.49 36.47
C MET A 706 15.21 41.91 36.95
N GLY A 707 14.21 42.77 37.18
CA GLY A 707 14.39 44.16 37.62
C GLY A 707 15.07 45.04 36.56
N GLY A 708 15.05 46.36 36.77
CA GLY A 708 15.72 47.32 35.87
C GLY A 708 14.84 47.92 34.77
N THR A 709 13.56 47.58 34.70
CA THR A 709 12.56 48.29 33.89
C THR A 709 11.35 48.65 34.76
N PRO A 710 10.56 49.68 34.41
CA PRO A 710 9.35 50.05 35.15
C PRO A 710 8.18 49.05 34.93
N LEU A 711 8.39 47.99 34.14
CA LEU A 711 7.35 47.04 33.76
C LEU A 711 7.25 45.89 34.78
N ARG A 712 6.04 45.71 35.34
CA ARG A 712 5.66 44.53 36.12
C ARG A 712 5.35 43.34 35.20
N ALA A 713 5.23 42.14 35.77
CA ALA A 713 4.95 40.92 35.00
C ALA A 713 3.69 41.03 34.11
N HIS A 714 2.62 41.68 34.55
CA HIS A 714 1.41 41.87 33.73
C HIS A 714 1.64 42.82 32.55
N HIS A 715 2.47 43.87 32.70
CA HIS A 715 2.82 44.75 31.57
C HIS A 715 3.62 43.99 30.51
N TRP A 716 4.56 43.14 30.93
CA TRP A 716 5.30 42.26 30.02
C TRP A 716 4.39 41.23 29.33
N PHE A 717 3.43 40.68 30.06
CA PHE A 717 2.45 39.75 29.50
C PHE A 717 1.58 40.43 28.45
N LEU A 718 0.96 41.58 28.77
CA LEU A 718 0.14 42.35 27.84
C LEU A 718 0.92 42.77 26.59
N LEU A 719 2.16 43.25 26.76
CA LEU A 719 3.03 43.60 25.64
C LEU A 719 3.34 42.38 24.75
N GLY A 720 3.66 41.23 25.36
CA GLY A 720 3.91 39.99 24.64
C GLY A 720 2.69 39.46 23.89
N VAL A 721 1.49 39.56 24.48
CA VAL A 721 0.23 39.14 23.86
C VAL A 721 -0.07 39.94 22.60
N GLY A 722 0.04 41.27 22.63
CA GLY A 722 -0.21 42.06 21.42
C GLY A 722 0.88 41.91 20.35
N LEU A 723 2.12 41.68 20.77
CA LEU A 723 3.23 41.38 19.86
C LEU A 723 3.23 39.92 19.36
N SER A 724 2.39 39.02 19.88
CA SER A 724 2.41 37.60 19.48
C SER A 724 1.95 37.36 18.04
N GLN A 725 1.27 38.33 17.44
CA GLN A 725 0.91 38.32 16.02
C GLN A 725 2.10 38.67 15.11
N SER A 726 3.14 39.30 15.67
CA SER A 726 4.37 39.66 14.97
C SER A 726 5.44 38.56 15.10
N HIS A 727 6.55 38.73 14.38
CA HIS A 727 7.68 37.79 14.45
C HIS A 727 8.29 37.76 15.86
N ILE A 728 8.79 36.61 16.34
CA ILE A 728 9.42 36.48 17.67
C ILE A 728 10.58 37.47 17.86
N ALA A 729 11.25 37.84 16.76
CA ALA A 729 12.29 38.87 16.74
C ALA A 729 11.78 40.24 17.20
N ALA A 730 10.54 40.61 16.92
CA ALA A 730 9.95 41.87 17.38
C ALA A 730 9.76 41.87 18.91
N ILE A 731 9.29 40.75 19.50
CA ILE A 731 9.20 40.60 20.96
C ILE A 731 10.58 40.74 21.60
N LEU A 732 11.59 40.04 21.05
CA LEU A 732 12.96 40.11 21.55
C LEU A 732 13.58 41.51 21.38
N LEU A 733 13.30 42.18 20.27
CA LEU A 733 13.79 43.53 19.98
C LEU A 733 13.21 44.55 20.96
N VAL A 734 11.89 44.53 21.19
CA VAL A 734 11.23 45.44 22.14
C VAL A 734 11.67 45.13 23.58
N ALA A 735 11.75 43.85 23.96
CA ALA A 735 12.24 43.46 25.28
C ALA A 735 13.71 43.86 25.49
N GLY A 736 14.56 43.65 24.49
CA GLY A 736 15.97 44.03 24.49
C GLY A 736 16.16 45.54 24.56
N TRP A 737 15.34 46.31 23.82
CA TRP A 737 15.32 47.77 23.85
C TRP A 737 15.03 48.31 25.25
N LEU A 738 13.91 47.89 25.87
CA LEU A 738 13.52 48.32 27.21
C LEU A 738 14.57 47.92 28.26
N TRP A 739 15.13 46.72 28.14
CA TRP A 739 16.17 46.24 29.06
C TRP A 739 17.48 47.01 28.91
N LEU A 740 17.91 47.30 27.68
CA LEU A 740 19.16 48.01 27.40
C LEU A 740 19.08 49.47 27.86
N LEU A 741 17.94 50.14 27.70
CA LEU A 741 17.68 51.47 28.25
C LEU A 741 17.84 51.50 29.77
N GLY A 742 17.22 50.55 30.49
CA GLY A 742 17.35 50.46 31.94
C GLY A 742 18.76 50.17 32.41
N ARG A 743 19.51 49.36 31.64
CA ARG A 743 20.91 49.02 31.94
C ARG A 743 21.87 50.19 31.64
N ARG A 744 21.53 51.05 30.68
CA ARG A 744 22.32 52.25 30.35
C ARG A 744 22.37 53.25 31.50
N GLN A 745 21.29 53.40 32.27
CA GLN A 745 21.31 54.22 33.50
C GLN A 745 22.38 53.74 34.49
N ALA A 746 22.53 52.42 34.68
CA ALA A 746 23.55 51.84 35.55
C ALA A 746 24.99 51.90 34.97
N TRP A 747 25.15 52.24 33.70
CA TRP A 747 26.46 52.42 33.05
C TRP A 747 26.89 53.89 32.97
N ALA A 748 25.99 54.83 33.30
CA ALA A 748 26.27 56.26 33.26
C ALA A 748 27.42 56.65 34.22
N ASP A 749 27.52 55.97 35.36
CA ASP A 749 28.52 56.23 36.41
C ASP A 749 29.88 55.54 36.16
N ARG A 750 30.03 54.82 35.03
CA ARG A 750 31.29 54.16 34.66
C ARG A 750 32.13 55.05 33.75
N GLU A 751 33.45 55.05 33.95
CA GLU A 751 34.40 55.73 33.07
C GLU A 751 34.50 55.02 31.70
N ILE A 752 33.61 55.40 30.78
CA ILE A 752 33.59 54.92 29.40
C ILE A 752 34.20 56.01 28.50
N GLY A 753 35.17 55.65 27.65
CA GLY A 753 35.78 56.59 26.70
C GLY A 753 34.74 57.22 25.74
N ALA A 754 34.97 58.48 25.34
CA ALA A 754 34.01 59.30 24.59
C ALA A 754 33.45 58.61 23.33
N PHE A 755 34.31 57.99 22.52
CA PHE A 755 33.88 57.28 21.30
C PHE A 755 32.90 56.12 21.57
N ARG A 756 33.17 55.30 22.61
CA ARG A 756 32.32 54.16 22.95
C ARG A 756 30.98 54.61 23.53
N PHE A 757 30.99 55.74 24.24
CA PHE A 757 29.79 56.35 24.78
C PHE A 757 28.87 56.86 23.65
N ASP A 758 29.42 57.62 22.71
CA ASP A 758 28.67 58.18 21.58
C ASP A 758 28.17 57.08 20.62
N LEU A 759 28.98 56.04 20.36
CA LEU A 759 28.55 54.88 19.57
C LEU A 759 27.37 54.13 20.23
N LEU A 760 27.41 53.95 21.55
CA LEU A 760 26.31 53.35 22.30
C LEU A 760 25.05 54.21 22.23
N GLN A 761 25.18 55.54 22.28
CA GLN A 761 24.05 56.47 22.12
C GLN A 761 23.41 56.34 20.74
N LEU A 762 24.22 56.33 19.67
CA LEU A 762 23.73 56.17 18.31
C LEU A 762 23.05 54.80 18.11
N ALA A 763 23.63 53.73 18.66
CA ALA A 763 23.03 52.40 18.64
C ALA A 763 21.68 52.35 19.38
N LEU A 764 21.54 53.04 20.53
CA LEU A 764 20.29 53.13 21.29
C LEU A 764 19.21 53.92 20.54
N VAL A 765 19.58 54.99 19.83
CA VAL A 765 18.65 55.73 18.97
C VAL A 765 18.14 54.83 17.85
N GLY A 766 19.04 54.14 17.14
CA GLY A 766 18.66 53.18 16.10
C GLY A 766 17.76 52.05 16.62
N LEU A 767 18.09 51.49 17.79
CA LEU A 767 17.29 50.46 18.45
C LEU A 767 15.89 50.98 18.85
N THR A 768 15.80 52.22 19.30
CA THR A 768 14.52 52.86 19.66
C THR A 768 13.63 53.05 18.43
N LEU A 769 14.19 53.53 17.31
CA LEU A 769 13.45 53.66 16.05
C LEU A 769 12.97 52.30 15.55
N ALA A 770 13.83 51.27 15.59
CA ALA A 770 13.46 49.92 15.21
C ALA A 770 12.35 49.33 16.11
N ALA A 771 12.40 49.59 17.43
CA ALA A 771 11.39 49.13 18.37
C ALA A 771 10.04 49.81 18.17
N LEU A 772 10.04 51.12 17.94
CA LEU A 772 8.82 51.88 17.64
C LEU A 772 8.21 51.45 16.31
N ALA A 773 9.02 51.22 15.27
CA ALA A 773 8.57 50.70 13.99
C ALA A 773 7.94 49.30 14.13
N ALA A 774 8.56 48.42 14.91
CA ALA A 774 8.02 47.09 15.19
C ALA A 774 6.68 47.14 15.96
N LEU A 775 6.54 48.05 16.93
CA LEU A 775 5.27 48.25 17.66
C LEU A 775 4.18 48.80 16.74
N LEU A 776 4.50 49.77 15.88
CA LEU A 776 3.54 50.31 14.92
C LEU A 776 3.06 49.24 13.93
N GLY A 777 3.98 48.45 13.38
CA GLY A 777 3.64 47.34 12.50
C GLY A 777 2.76 46.28 13.18
N ALA A 778 2.98 46.00 14.47
CA ALA A 778 2.12 45.09 15.23
C ALA A 778 0.70 45.64 15.44
N ILE A 779 0.54 46.95 15.66
CA ILE A 779 -0.77 47.61 15.77
C ILE A 779 -1.52 47.55 14.43
N GLU A 780 -0.85 47.85 13.32
CA GLU A 780 -1.41 47.80 11.97
C GLU A 780 -1.94 46.39 11.64
N GLN A 781 -1.09 45.38 11.83
CA GLN A 781 -1.46 43.97 11.63
C GLN A 781 -2.59 43.53 12.57
N GLY A 782 -2.61 44.03 13.80
CA GLY A 782 -3.62 43.72 14.80
C GLY A 782 -5.02 44.26 14.49
N LEU A 783 -5.12 45.51 14.03
CA LEU A 783 -6.40 46.21 13.82
C LEU A 783 -6.98 46.00 12.42
N LEU A 784 -6.14 46.06 11.38
CA LEU A 784 -6.55 45.97 9.98
C LEU A 784 -6.45 44.53 9.44
N GLY A 785 -5.62 43.69 10.05
CA GLY A 785 -5.42 42.31 9.64
C GLY A 785 -6.48 41.32 10.17
N THR A 786 -6.37 40.08 9.70
CA THR A 786 -7.05 38.93 10.33
C THR A 786 -6.08 38.30 11.33
N PRO A 787 -6.56 37.83 12.51
CA PRO A 787 -5.69 37.16 13.46
C PRO A 787 -5.01 35.99 12.79
N ALA A 788 -3.69 35.85 12.99
CA ALA A 788 -3.02 34.62 12.62
C ALA A 788 -3.60 33.51 13.52
N MET A 789 -4.51 32.72 12.96
CA MET A 789 -5.23 31.67 13.71
C MET A 789 -4.29 30.58 14.23
N GLN A 790 -3.08 30.49 13.64
CA GLN A 790 -2.03 29.51 13.97
C GLN A 790 -2.61 28.10 14.13
N VAL A 791 -3.43 27.67 13.17
CA VAL A 791 -4.03 26.32 13.14
C VAL A 791 -3.13 25.41 12.32
N ALA A 792 -2.83 24.23 12.87
CA ALA A 792 -2.11 23.17 12.18
C ALA A 792 -2.69 21.80 12.55
N GLY A 793 -2.17 20.72 11.94
CA GLY A 793 -2.56 19.34 12.24
C GLY A 793 -3.58 18.78 11.26
N ASN A 794 -3.35 17.55 10.79
CA ASN A 794 -4.21 16.82 9.86
C ASN A 794 -4.70 17.67 8.66
N SER A 795 -3.80 18.38 7.98
CA SER A 795 -4.10 19.31 6.87
C SER A 795 -5.12 20.42 7.16
N SER A 796 -5.33 20.75 8.44
CA SER A 796 -6.22 21.84 8.86
C SER A 796 -5.59 23.22 8.60
N SER A 797 -6.44 24.20 8.34
CA SER A 797 -6.11 25.62 8.19
C SER A 797 -7.05 26.49 9.03
N ALA A 798 -6.86 27.81 8.98
CA ALA A 798 -7.69 28.79 9.69
C ALA A 798 -9.21 28.61 9.49
N TRP A 799 -9.62 28.16 8.30
CA TRP A 799 -11.03 28.10 7.89
C TRP A 799 -11.51 26.69 7.55
N GLN A 800 -10.61 25.71 7.58
CA GLN A 800 -10.89 24.32 7.20
C GLN A 800 -10.29 23.43 8.27
N LEU A 801 -11.15 22.82 9.09
CA LEU A 801 -10.74 22.01 10.22
C LEU A 801 -11.02 20.54 9.89
N ASN A 802 -9.99 19.72 9.94
CA ASN A 802 -10.06 18.33 9.51
C ASN A 802 -9.68 17.40 10.66
N TRP A 803 -10.54 16.45 10.98
CA TRP A 803 -10.27 15.35 11.89
C TRP A 803 -10.27 14.00 11.17
N TYR A 804 -9.54 13.03 11.74
CA TYR A 804 -9.46 11.67 11.24
C TYR A 804 -9.49 10.66 12.41
N GLN A 805 -10.19 9.55 12.20
CA GLN A 805 -10.24 8.39 13.07
C GLN A 805 -10.12 7.11 12.24
N ASP A 806 -9.24 6.21 12.68
CA ASP A 806 -8.90 4.99 11.97
C ASP A 806 -10.02 3.93 12.05
N ARG A 807 -10.58 3.71 13.24
CA ARG A 807 -11.65 2.75 13.51
C ARG A 807 -12.77 3.39 14.33
N ILE A 808 -14.00 3.19 13.88
CA ILE A 808 -15.23 3.72 14.49
C ILE A 808 -16.17 2.53 14.70
N ALA A 809 -16.43 2.19 15.97
CA ALA A 809 -17.28 1.05 16.32
C ALA A 809 -18.78 1.39 16.39
N GLY A 810 -19.12 2.65 16.62
CA GLY A 810 -20.50 3.13 16.77
C GLY A 810 -20.77 4.36 15.92
N PRO A 811 -21.50 5.37 16.41
CA PRO A 811 -21.77 6.58 15.64
C PRO A 811 -20.48 7.30 15.28
N LEU A 812 -20.53 8.07 14.19
CA LEU A 812 -19.42 8.91 13.75
C LEU A 812 -18.99 9.84 14.88
N PRO A 813 -17.68 9.99 15.10
CA PRO A 813 -17.16 10.77 16.21
C PRO A 813 -17.44 12.27 15.99
N THR A 814 -17.88 12.94 17.04
CA THR A 814 -18.18 14.38 16.99
C THR A 814 -16.95 15.22 17.32
N ALA A 815 -16.84 16.39 16.68
CA ALA A 815 -15.89 17.44 17.06
C ALA A 815 -16.61 18.65 17.65
N SER A 816 -15.91 19.39 18.51
CA SER A 816 -16.39 20.65 19.07
C SER A 816 -15.36 21.76 18.88
N VAL A 817 -15.84 22.95 18.52
CA VAL A 817 -15.02 24.14 18.34
C VAL A 817 -15.56 25.26 19.21
N VAL A 818 -14.63 26.03 19.79
CA VAL A 818 -14.94 27.27 20.50
C VAL A 818 -14.45 28.42 19.63
N THR A 819 -15.35 29.34 19.30
CA THR A 819 -15.10 30.49 18.45
C THR A 819 -15.60 31.77 19.08
N ALA A 820 -15.06 32.90 18.64
CA ALA A 820 -15.54 34.23 19.00
C ALA A 820 -15.83 35.05 17.73
N PRO A 821 -16.73 36.05 17.78
CA PRO A 821 -16.88 37.00 16.69
C PRO A 821 -15.56 37.76 16.44
N LEU A 822 -15.23 38.02 15.17
CA LEU A 822 -14.02 38.79 14.82
C LEU A 822 -14.04 40.22 15.40
N LEU A 823 -15.23 40.76 15.67
CA LEU A 823 -15.41 42.04 16.38
C LEU A 823 -14.83 42.01 17.79
N LEU A 824 -14.93 40.89 18.51
CA LEU A 824 -14.34 40.75 19.84
C LEU A 824 -12.81 40.88 19.76
N TYR A 825 -12.20 40.20 18.77
CA TYR A 825 -10.76 40.31 18.52
C TYR A 825 -10.33 41.75 18.22
N ARG A 826 -11.04 42.43 17.31
CA ARG A 826 -10.75 43.83 16.96
C ARG A 826 -10.91 44.77 18.15
N GLY A 827 -11.94 44.57 18.98
CA GLY A 827 -12.13 45.32 20.22
C GLY A 827 -11.00 45.11 21.24
N LEU A 828 -10.54 43.87 21.41
CA LEU A 828 -9.39 43.55 22.26
C LEU A 828 -8.09 44.18 21.75
N MET A 829 -7.84 44.14 20.44
CA MET A 829 -6.67 44.79 19.83
C MET A 829 -6.71 46.31 19.93
N LEU A 830 -7.89 46.92 19.80
CA LEU A 830 -8.08 48.35 20.03
C LEU A 830 -7.79 48.73 21.48
N ALA A 831 -8.35 47.99 22.44
CA ALA A 831 -8.09 48.20 23.86
C ALA A 831 -6.59 48.06 24.18
N TRP A 832 -5.93 47.08 23.58
CA TRP A 832 -4.49 46.89 23.72
C TRP A 832 -3.68 48.05 23.11
N ALA A 833 -4.03 48.52 21.91
CA ALA A 833 -3.35 49.64 21.26
C ALA A 833 -3.50 50.95 22.06
N LEU A 834 -4.69 51.21 22.61
CA LEU A 834 -4.93 52.35 23.50
C LEU A 834 -4.09 52.25 24.78
N TRP A 835 -4.11 51.09 25.44
CA TRP A 835 -3.27 50.84 26.61
C TRP A 835 -1.77 51.05 26.30
N LEU A 836 -1.30 50.52 25.17
CA LEU A 836 0.08 50.65 24.74
C LEU A 836 0.44 52.13 24.49
N ALA A 837 -0.43 52.92 23.87
CA ALA A 837 -0.20 54.36 23.65
C ALA A 837 0.02 55.12 24.98
N PHE A 838 -0.85 54.89 25.98
CA PHE A 838 -0.69 55.49 27.32
C PHE A 838 0.56 54.99 28.05
N ALA A 839 0.87 53.69 27.94
CA ALA A 839 2.05 53.10 28.55
C ALA A 839 3.35 53.63 27.92
N LEU A 840 3.36 53.81 26.59
CA LEU A 840 4.51 54.25 25.82
C LEU A 840 4.88 55.71 26.13
N LEU A 841 3.91 56.59 26.41
CA LEU A 841 4.20 57.95 26.90
C LEU A 841 4.99 57.92 28.22
N ARG A 842 4.60 57.05 29.15
CA ARG A 842 5.31 56.87 30.43
C ARG A 842 6.69 56.25 30.22
N TRP A 843 6.80 55.27 29.32
CA TRP A 843 8.07 54.60 29.02
C TRP A 843 9.04 55.47 28.26
N LEU A 844 8.59 56.35 27.37
CA LEU A 844 9.43 57.33 26.68
C LEU A 844 9.99 58.36 27.66
N GLY A 845 9.19 58.84 28.62
CA GLY A 845 9.68 59.73 29.68
C GLY A 845 10.76 59.07 30.54
N TRP A 846 10.53 57.83 30.98
CA TRP A 846 11.54 57.02 31.67
C TRP A 846 12.77 56.73 30.80
N GLY A 847 12.57 56.40 29.52
CA GLY A 847 13.61 56.13 28.55
C GLY A 847 14.50 57.34 28.31
N TRP A 848 13.92 58.54 28.26
CA TRP A 848 14.65 59.80 28.14
C TRP A 848 15.49 60.11 29.38
N GLN A 849 14.95 59.88 30.58
CA GLN A 849 15.73 59.96 31.83
C GLN A 849 16.90 58.97 31.80
N CYS A 850 16.61 57.74 31.39
CA CYS A 850 17.63 56.70 31.24
C CYS A 850 18.67 57.06 30.19
N PHE A 851 18.31 57.76 29.09
CA PHE A 851 19.18 58.17 27.99
C PHE A 851 19.95 59.48 28.23
N SER A 852 19.50 60.33 29.16
CA SER A 852 20.16 61.60 29.49
C SER A 852 21.10 61.52 30.71
N ALA A 853 20.98 60.48 31.56
CA ALA A 853 21.86 60.25 32.70
C ALA A 853 23.37 60.25 32.31
N GLY A 854 24.21 61.02 33.00
CA GLY A 854 25.66 61.08 32.71
C GLY A 854 26.06 61.80 31.41
N GLY A 855 25.15 62.57 30.79
CA GLY A 855 25.39 63.42 29.62
C GLY A 855 24.83 62.87 28.30
N LEU A 856 24.65 63.77 27.31
CA LEU A 856 24.16 63.42 25.97
C LEU A 856 25.32 63.05 25.02
N TRP A 857 26.32 63.90 24.83
CA TRP A 857 27.45 63.58 23.94
C TRP A 857 28.77 63.93 24.62
N ARG A 858 29.80 63.09 24.45
CA ARG A 858 31.13 63.34 25.03
C ARG A 858 32.07 63.89 23.96
N ARG A 859 32.71 65.04 24.20
CA ARG A 859 33.68 65.62 23.24
C ARG A 859 34.86 64.65 23.03
N LEU A 860 35.07 64.22 21.80
CA LEU A 860 36.27 63.48 21.36
C LEU A 860 37.49 64.42 21.49
N ARG A 861 38.19 64.39 22.63
CA ARG A 861 39.49 65.09 22.77
C ARG A 861 40.49 64.42 21.83
N ARG A 862 40.89 65.12 20.76
CA ARG A 862 42.14 64.84 20.03
C ARG A 862 43.31 65.07 21.00
N SER A 863 44.15 64.08 21.25
CA SER A 863 45.40 64.31 21.98
C SER A 863 46.29 65.23 21.15
N LYS A 864 46.38 66.50 21.52
CA LYS A 864 47.53 67.32 21.11
C LYS A 864 48.73 66.78 21.87
N VAL A 865 49.66 66.16 21.13
CA VAL A 865 51.04 65.96 21.60
C VAL A 865 51.59 67.36 21.88
N ALA A 866 51.85 67.67 23.14
CA ALA A 866 52.63 68.84 23.52
C ALA A 866 54.09 68.53 23.18
N VAL A 867 54.65 69.22 22.18
CA VAL A 867 56.09 69.43 22.08
C VAL A 867 56.35 70.72 22.84
N GLU A 868 56.78 70.54 24.08
CA GLU A 868 57.31 71.58 24.97
C GLU A 868 58.72 71.89 24.48
N GLY A 869 58.94 73.12 24.03
CA GLY A 869 60.27 73.60 23.64
C GLY A 869 61.09 74.03 24.85
N GLN A 870 62.38 74.27 24.62
CA GLN A 870 63.23 75.28 25.28
C GLN A 870 64.69 75.10 24.85
N PRO A 871 65.54 76.13 24.97
CA PRO A 871 65.40 77.53 24.57
C PRO A 871 66.28 77.90 23.36
#